data_AF-A0A7U6QK05-F1
#
_entry.id   AF-A0A7U6QK05-F1
#
_cell.length_a   1.000
_cell.length_b   1.000
_cell.length_c   1.000
_cell.angle_alpha   90.00
_cell.angle_beta   90.00
_cell.angle_gamma   90.00
#
_symmetry.space_group_name_H-M   'P 1'
#
loop_
_entity.id
_entity.type
_entity.pdbx_description
1 polymer ?
#
loop_
_entity_poly.entity_id
_entity_poly.type
_entity_poly.pdbx_seq_one_letter_code
_entity_poly.pdbx_strand_id
1 'polypeptide(L)'
;MRIDTSGSPISLVRIDPEKAYSNIYTLLQSYINRHDQFAWEQLKEKIDYIYYNITTLLDTLDHETNFKSKVLSQLATGKKLLFKINGVSVNVIDENTHGAGTGAPVCTPWLFVAALMRYFHDSLDINYYQMTMGEAPPSDDVFAKLYSLLARRAISHESTLEGKNEDFYGGYGFYFVRKYLYERHPLGHTDNPMNGYENSVNGQYLPPGKANDRLMVYDLNDVNSSNRGRTIRIPNGGNFKTITMHKAVIGGDTSEKDDYPGCILINIPILKMHFMDLITNAIKNLGIGLYPGFCEDQEKRTNKYAHHNNFKSKLPHSRWIMDLDEKTFLPRTDENGNYIREQTLGFSGTQCDIINGLKDQGIFILHICDAINIVNISHMPDGKCIPIPEGLIFSSLDPLALDYCCARYCFNQLSMRDGTILKEKNEWPTEFVQKTPLPYLKGNAILTKTGYDSPLFRYPLYDYAAEHGIGQKKYYVRGSDTITNAPFVSVNGHLGRIENHFFVDYLTNTMYYNPGSLLHDLQLMVLSYAKCNDALTGTSLYDEFMERYDENHDGIIDYDEKGYGIDNAKLSYLSYLKTSDFSKPELLKSDFMEHRYELKYSYKDWNSESIDFMRGEQMIAITNLAYNLSKSDTLCTDLFISNMNYGQGQWPSWQTASYLYCTNSLYGSHLISQINLDSIYGLAFSYADITANHSYYTNNSNPIDRYFKDVTSAGNRLPFTLYVPDGWSELEGNPIPNVVETSNKAKIFTVTFQHSW
;
A
#
# COMPACT_ATOMS: atom_id res chain seq x y z
N MET A 1 28.17 -4.61 28.57
CA MET A 1 26.97 -4.35 27.75
C MET A 1 26.41 -3.00 28.15
N ARG A 2 26.16 -2.09 27.20
CA ARG A 2 25.67 -0.74 27.48
C ARG A 2 24.41 -0.51 26.64
N ILE A 3 23.32 -0.12 27.30
CA ILE A 3 22.08 0.28 26.63
C ILE A 3 22.30 1.57 25.85
N ASP A 4 21.58 1.71 24.73
CA ASP A 4 21.59 2.96 23.97
C ASP A 4 20.93 4.07 24.80
N THR A 5 21.53 5.26 24.77
CA THR A 5 21.13 6.43 25.58
C THR A 5 21.30 7.73 24.81
N SER A 6 21.50 7.66 23.49
CA SER A 6 21.78 8.83 22.64
C SER A 6 21.20 8.62 21.25
N GLY A 7 20.87 9.72 20.57
CA GLY A 7 20.09 9.69 19.34
C GLY A 7 18.65 10.15 19.60
N SER A 8 17.76 9.91 18.65
CA SER A 8 16.34 10.24 18.79
C SER A 8 15.63 9.23 19.70
N PRO A 9 14.85 9.68 20.70
CA PRO A 9 14.07 8.78 21.54
C PRO A 9 12.95 8.14 20.72
N ILE A 10 12.78 6.84 20.93
CA ILE A 10 11.63 6.06 20.45
C ILE A 10 10.94 5.49 21.67
N SER A 11 9.68 5.87 21.85
CA SER A 11 8.84 5.23 22.84
C SER A 11 8.15 4.02 22.21
N LEU A 12 8.02 2.93 22.97
CA LEU A 12 7.41 1.68 22.53
C LEU A 12 6.50 1.09 23.60
N VAL A 13 5.35 0.56 23.19
CA VAL A 13 4.59 -0.37 24.02
C VAL A 13 4.29 -1.64 23.25
N ARG A 14 4.30 -2.79 23.94
CA ARG A 14 3.75 -4.04 23.43
C ARG A 14 2.46 -4.37 24.17
N ILE A 15 1.40 -4.66 23.42
CA ILE A 15 0.06 -4.96 23.90
C ILE A 15 -0.43 -6.29 23.33
N ASP A 16 -1.54 -6.81 23.84
CA ASP A 16 -2.22 -8.00 23.33
C ASP A 16 -3.05 -7.65 22.07
N PRO A 17 -2.66 -8.13 20.86
CA PRO A 17 -3.38 -7.84 19.63
C PRO A 17 -4.81 -8.39 19.61
N GLU A 18 -5.07 -9.50 20.31
CA GLU A 18 -6.41 -10.08 20.37
C GLU A 18 -7.35 -9.17 21.15
N LYS A 19 -6.87 -8.59 22.25
CA LYS A 19 -7.65 -7.60 23.00
C LYS A 19 -7.87 -6.33 22.19
N ALA A 20 -6.90 -5.89 21.40
CA ALA A 20 -7.03 -4.68 20.59
C ALA A 20 -7.92 -4.89 19.35
N TYR A 21 -7.57 -5.82 18.46
CA TYR A 21 -8.06 -5.84 17.07
C TYR A 21 -8.89 -7.07 16.66
N SER A 22 -9.03 -8.08 17.51
CA SER A 22 -9.89 -9.23 17.17
C SER A 22 -11.34 -8.81 16.90
N ASN A 23 -11.96 -9.38 15.87
CA ASN A 23 -13.40 -9.29 15.57
C ASN A 23 -13.98 -7.87 15.38
N ILE A 24 -13.16 -6.82 15.17
CA ILE A 24 -13.64 -5.42 15.05
C ILE A 24 -14.85 -5.32 14.10
N TYR A 25 -14.71 -5.82 12.89
CA TYR A 25 -15.71 -5.62 11.85
C TYR A 25 -16.92 -6.56 11.99
N THR A 26 -16.74 -7.73 12.61
CA THR A 26 -17.87 -8.61 12.97
C THR A 26 -18.73 -7.96 14.07
N LEU A 27 -18.10 -7.34 15.06
CA LEU A 27 -18.80 -6.58 16.10
C LEU A 27 -19.51 -5.37 15.51
N LEU A 28 -18.82 -4.61 14.64
CA LEU A 28 -19.40 -3.44 13.97
C LEU A 28 -20.60 -3.82 13.10
N GLN A 29 -20.48 -4.90 12.32
CA GLN A 29 -21.56 -5.45 11.52
C GLN A 29 -22.77 -5.84 12.38
N SER A 30 -22.56 -6.52 13.53
CA SER A 30 -23.64 -6.85 14.46
C SER A 30 -24.33 -5.60 15.00
N TYR A 31 -23.54 -4.59 15.38
CA TYR A 31 -24.06 -3.31 15.87
C TYR A 31 -24.92 -2.60 14.82
N ILE A 32 -24.43 -2.48 13.58
CA ILE A 32 -25.15 -1.77 12.51
C ILE A 32 -26.40 -2.54 12.09
N ASN A 33 -26.28 -3.85 11.81
CA ASN A 33 -27.37 -4.64 11.21
C ASN A 33 -28.44 -5.06 12.21
N ARG A 34 -28.08 -5.23 13.48
CA ARG A 34 -28.97 -5.81 14.51
C ARG A 34 -29.19 -4.88 15.70
N HIS A 35 -28.62 -3.68 15.69
CA HIS A 35 -28.62 -2.75 16.82
C HIS A 35 -28.07 -3.36 18.12
N ASP A 36 -27.12 -4.29 17.98
CA ASP A 36 -26.52 -5.04 19.08
C ASP A 36 -25.62 -4.15 19.96
N GLN A 37 -26.19 -3.66 21.06
CA GLN A 37 -25.46 -2.81 22.01
C GLN A 37 -24.31 -3.54 22.70
N PHE A 38 -24.41 -4.86 22.87
CA PHE A 38 -23.32 -5.63 23.48
C PHE A 38 -22.09 -5.67 22.56
N ALA A 39 -22.30 -5.75 21.23
CA ALA A 39 -21.21 -5.62 20.28
C ALA A 39 -20.56 -4.23 20.33
N TRP A 40 -21.35 -3.16 20.52
CA TRP A 40 -20.81 -1.82 20.70
C TRP A 40 -20.01 -1.66 22.00
N GLU A 41 -20.50 -2.17 23.13
CA GLU A 41 -19.74 -2.14 24.40
C GLU A 41 -18.39 -2.85 24.27
N GLN A 42 -18.33 -4.00 23.60
CA GLN A 42 -17.06 -4.68 23.31
C GLN A 42 -16.12 -3.84 22.45
N LEU A 43 -16.63 -3.13 21.43
CA LEU A 43 -15.81 -2.20 20.66
C LEU A 43 -15.26 -1.07 21.56
N LYS A 44 -16.06 -0.54 22.49
CA LYS A 44 -15.58 0.47 23.43
C LYS A 44 -14.51 -0.07 24.38
N GLU A 45 -14.65 -1.29 24.87
CA GLU A 45 -13.62 -1.95 25.70
C GLU A 45 -12.29 -2.10 24.95
N LYS A 46 -12.33 -2.41 23.65
CA LYS A 46 -11.15 -2.47 22.78
C LYS A 46 -10.47 -1.09 22.66
N ILE A 47 -11.25 -0.03 22.44
CA ILE A 47 -10.73 1.34 22.36
C ILE A 47 -10.14 1.77 23.71
N ASP A 48 -10.81 1.46 24.82
CA ASP A 48 -10.31 1.75 26.17
C ASP A 48 -8.97 1.01 26.43
N TYR A 49 -8.87 -0.26 26.02
CA TYR A 49 -7.63 -1.02 26.13
C TYR A 49 -6.49 -0.36 25.36
N ILE A 50 -6.73 0.08 24.11
CA ILE A 50 -5.72 0.80 23.32
C ILE A 50 -5.36 2.13 24.01
N TYR A 51 -6.35 2.89 24.48
CA TYR A 51 -6.16 4.17 25.18
C TYR A 51 -5.20 4.04 26.37
N TYR A 52 -5.41 3.07 27.26
CA TYR A 52 -4.53 2.88 28.43
C TYR A 52 -3.07 2.60 28.05
N ASN A 53 -2.84 1.88 26.95
CA ASN A 53 -1.49 1.58 26.48
C ASN A 53 -0.86 2.77 25.74
N ILE A 54 -1.64 3.52 24.97
CA ILE A 54 -1.20 4.79 24.36
C ILE A 54 -0.78 5.80 25.43
N THR A 55 -1.46 5.85 26.57
CA THR A 55 -1.03 6.71 27.69
C THR A 55 0.38 6.37 28.14
N THR A 56 0.69 5.09 28.34
CA THR A 56 2.04 4.65 28.73
C THR A 56 3.09 5.00 27.66
N LEU A 57 2.75 4.80 26.39
CA LEU A 57 3.59 5.14 25.25
C LEU A 57 3.94 6.63 25.22
N LEU A 58 2.92 7.48 25.28
CA LEU A 58 3.09 8.92 25.09
C LEU A 58 3.64 9.61 26.34
N ASP A 59 3.33 9.12 27.54
CA ASP A 59 3.97 9.64 28.76
C ASP A 59 5.47 9.32 28.79
N THR A 60 5.86 8.15 28.30
CA THR A 60 7.28 7.80 28.13
C THR A 60 7.96 8.71 27.10
N LEU A 61 7.33 8.99 25.95
CA LEU A 61 7.91 9.90 24.96
C LEU A 61 8.01 11.34 25.51
N ASP A 62 7.01 11.78 26.27
CA ASP A 62 7.00 13.12 26.87
C ASP A 62 8.12 13.28 27.90
N HIS A 63 8.37 12.26 28.73
CA HIS A 63 9.51 12.25 29.64
C HIS A 63 10.84 12.49 28.91
N GLU A 64 11.01 11.90 27.73
CA GLU A 64 12.24 12.01 26.93
C GLU A 64 12.34 13.31 26.12
N THR A 65 11.21 13.96 25.77
CA THR A 65 11.19 15.03 24.76
C THR A 65 10.47 16.32 25.16
N ASN A 66 9.69 16.28 26.24
CA ASN A 66 8.75 17.31 26.67
C ASN A 66 7.82 17.79 25.55
N PHE A 67 7.31 16.86 24.72
CA PHE A 67 6.48 17.22 23.57
C PHE A 67 5.13 17.79 23.99
N LYS A 68 4.57 17.38 25.14
CA LYS A 68 3.28 17.87 25.65
C LYS A 68 3.29 19.39 25.79
N SER A 69 4.34 19.93 26.40
CA SER A 69 4.53 21.38 26.53
C SER A 69 4.59 22.08 25.17
N LYS A 70 5.23 21.47 24.16
CA LYS A 70 5.30 22.02 22.80
C LYS A 70 3.92 22.02 22.13
N VAL A 71 3.16 20.93 22.25
CA VAL A 71 1.78 20.83 21.74
C VAL A 71 0.92 21.94 22.34
N LEU A 72 0.90 22.08 23.66
CA LEU A 72 0.11 23.12 24.35
C LEU A 72 0.53 24.54 23.94
N SER A 73 1.84 24.78 23.80
CA SER A 73 2.35 26.10 23.37
C SER A 73 1.92 26.47 21.95
N GLN A 74 1.93 25.51 21.02
CA GLN A 74 1.51 25.72 19.63
C GLN A 74 -0.02 25.88 19.54
N LEU A 75 -0.77 25.10 20.32
CA LEU A 75 -2.23 25.18 20.40
C LEU A 75 -2.67 26.56 20.89
N ALA A 76 -1.96 27.15 21.85
CA ALA A 76 -2.21 28.50 22.36
C ALA A 76 -2.04 29.60 21.28
N THR A 77 -1.36 29.31 20.17
CA THR A 77 -1.24 30.22 19.01
C THR A 77 -2.40 30.12 18.03
N GLY A 78 -3.40 29.27 18.31
CA GLY A 78 -4.58 29.05 17.47
C GLY A 78 -4.46 27.84 16.53
N LYS A 79 -3.29 27.19 16.44
CA LYS A 79 -3.11 25.96 15.64
C LYS A 79 -4.02 24.85 16.14
N LYS A 80 -4.40 23.95 15.23
CA LYS A 80 -5.21 22.76 15.53
C LYS A 80 -4.36 21.48 15.50
N LEU A 81 -4.72 20.47 16.28
CA LEU A 81 -4.13 19.14 16.12
C LEU A 81 -4.77 18.48 14.89
N LEU A 82 -4.01 18.25 13.83
CA LEU A 82 -4.49 17.55 12.64
C LEU A 82 -4.03 16.09 12.70
N PHE A 83 -4.99 15.19 12.86
CA PHE A 83 -4.79 13.74 12.87
C PHE A 83 -4.77 13.24 11.42
N LYS A 84 -3.58 12.91 10.93
CA LYS A 84 -3.35 12.35 9.60
C LYS A 84 -3.18 10.84 9.75
N ILE A 85 -4.16 10.08 9.29
CA ILE A 85 -4.16 8.61 9.34
C ILE A 85 -3.29 8.02 8.22
N ASN A 86 -3.33 6.72 7.96
CA ASN A 86 -2.92 6.18 6.66
C ASN A 86 -4.16 5.61 5.97
N GLY A 87 -4.76 6.37 5.06
CA GLY A 87 -5.92 5.96 4.27
C GLY A 87 -5.56 5.61 2.83
N VAL A 88 -5.20 4.35 2.55
CA VAL A 88 -4.97 3.88 1.16
C VAL A 88 -6.28 3.66 0.41
N SER A 89 -7.31 3.20 1.12
CA SER A 89 -8.66 3.08 0.61
C SER A 89 -9.68 3.47 1.65
N VAL A 90 -10.69 4.23 1.25
CA VAL A 90 -11.79 4.60 2.16
C VAL A 90 -12.74 3.44 2.41
N ASN A 91 -12.73 2.36 1.62
CA ASN A 91 -13.60 1.18 1.83
C ASN A 91 -13.16 0.31 3.04
N VAL A 92 -13.25 0.84 4.25
CA VAL A 92 -12.94 0.12 5.49
C VAL A 92 -14.17 -0.58 6.04
N ILE A 93 -15.33 0.08 5.95
CA ILE A 93 -16.65 -0.49 6.20
C ILE A 93 -17.26 -0.76 4.85
N ASP A 94 -17.51 -2.05 4.57
CA ASP A 94 -18.16 -2.47 3.34
C ASP A 94 -19.62 -2.00 3.31
N GLU A 95 -20.04 -1.35 2.23
CA GLU A 95 -21.35 -0.70 2.15
C GLU A 95 -22.54 -1.66 2.02
N ASN A 96 -22.28 -2.93 1.67
CA ASN A 96 -23.33 -3.92 1.47
C ASN A 96 -23.51 -4.83 2.70
N THR A 97 -22.38 -5.25 3.28
CA THR A 97 -22.35 -6.19 4.40
C THR A 97 -22.22 -5.48 5.74
N HIS A 98 -21.71 -4.25 5.77
CA HIS A 98 -21.28 -3.51 6.96
C HIS A 98 -20.19 -4.21 7.78
N GLY A 99 -19.52 -5.19 7.16
CA GLY A 99 -18.34 -5.87 7.69
C GLY A 99 -17.04 -5.20 7.24
N ALA A 100 -15.96 -5.98 7.20
CA ALA A 100 -14.65 -5.49 6.76
C ALA A 100 -14.67 -5.26 5.25
N GLY A 101 -14.50 -4.01 4.83
CA GLY A 101 -14.23 -3.66 3.44
C GLY A 101 -12.77 -3.96 3.06
N THR A 102 -12.44 -3.83 1.77
CA THR A 102 -11.10 -4.17 1.26
C THR A 102 -9.99 -3.26 1.80
N GLY A 103 -10.33 -2.06 2.28
CA GLY A 103 -9.43 -1.11 2.93
C GLY A 103 -9.16 -1.38 4.41
N ALA A 104 -10.02 -2.16 5.09
CA ALA A 104 -9.91 -2.43 6.53
C ALA A 104 -8.52 -2.89 7.00
N PRO A 105 -7.87 -3.87 6.35
CA PRO A 105 -6.57 -4.36 6.80
C PRO A 105 -5.39 -3.47 6.43
N VAL A 106 -5.57 -2.47 5.55
CA VAL A 106 -4.46 -1.66 5.00
C VAL A 106 -4.51 -0.20 5.42
N CYS A 107 -5.56 0.22 6.12
CA CYS A 107 -5.71 1.57 6.66
C CYS A 107 -5.53 1.57 8.18
N THR A 108 -5.10 2.70 8.75
CA THR A 108 -5.07 2.87 10.21
C THR A 108 -6.47 2.56 10.78
N PRO A 109 -6.64 1.71 11.81
CA PRO A 109 -7.96 1.43 12.34
C PRO A 109 -8.59 2.63 13.04
N TRP A 110 -9.88 2.89 12.79
CA TRP A 110 -10.59 4.02 13.42
C TRP A 110 -10.62 3.91 14.96
N LEU A 111 -10.58 2.70 15.53
CA LEU A 111 -10.46 2.49 16.99
C LEU A 111 -9.16 3.09 17.56
N PHE A 112 -8.06 3.00 16.80
CA PHE A 112 -6.77 3.56 17.20
C PHE A 112 -6.82 5.08 17.24
N VAL A 113 -7.47 5.71 16.25
CA VAL A 113 -7.69 7.16 16.21
C VAL A 113 -8.56 7.62 17.37
N ALA A 114 -9.63 6.87 17.71
CA ALA A 114 -10.47 7.18 18.86
C ALA A 114 -9.69 7.16 20.18
N ALA A 115 -8.90 6.12 20.42
CA ALA A 115 -8.05 6.03 21.59
C ALA A 115 -7.05 7.20 21.68
N LEU A 116 -6.46 7.59 20.55
CA LEU A 116 -5.49 8.67 20.50
C LEU A 116 -6.11 10.06 20.70
N MET A 117 -7.24 10.35 20.05
CA MET A 117 -7.97 11.62 20.27
C MET A 117 -8.40 11.75 21.73
N ARG A 118 -8.88 10.65 22.33
CA ARG A 118 -9.19 10.62 23.77
C ARG A 118 -7.97 10.90 24.64
N TYR A 119 -6.79 10.38 24.30
CA TYR A 119 -5.55 10.70 25.04
C TYR A 119 -5.27 12.20 25.07
N PHE A 120 -5.31 12.87 23.92
CA PHE A 120 -5.07 14.31 23.87
C PHE A 120 -6.13 15.10 24.64
N HIS A 121 -7.38 14.66 24.62
CA HIS A 121 -8.44 15.27 25.41
C HIS A 121 -8.21 15.08 26.91
N ASP A 122 -8.14 13.83 27.37
CA ASP A 122 -8.10 13.49 28.80
C ASP A 122 -6.77 13.88 29.47
N SER A 123 -5.65 13.75 28.76
CA SER A 123 -4.31 13.94 29.36
C SER A 123 -3.73 15.35 29.17
N LEU A 124 -4.26 16.12 28.21
CA LEU A 124 -3.76 17.47 27.90
C LEU A 124 -4.84 18.55 27.96
N ASP A 125 -6.08 18.20 28.32
CA ASP A 125 -7.21 19.12 28.40
C ASP A 125 -7.45 19.88 27.07
N ILE A 126 -7.28 19.15 25.96
CA ILE A 126 -7.48 19.68 24.61
C ILE A 126 -8.89 19.34 24.16
N ASN A 127 -9.67 20.36 23.85
CA ASN A 127 -11.03 20.16 23.35
C ASN A 127 -11.02 19.58 21.94
N TYR A 128 -12.03 18.78 21.58
CA TYR A 128 -12.19 18.18 20.27
C TYR A 128 -12.32 19.21 19.14
N TYR A 129 -12.90 20.39 19.39
CA TYR A 129 -12.92 21.47 18.40
C TYR A 129 -11.51 22.06 18.10
N GLN A 130 -10.52 21.75 18.95
CA GLN A 130 -9.12 22.08 18.72
C GLN A 130 -8.38 20.96 17.95
N MET A 131 -9.06 19.86 17.66
CA MET A 131 -8.60 18.74 16.85
C MET A 131 -9.32 18.71 15.51
N THR A 132 -8.71 18.08 14.52
CA THR A 132 -9.25 17.83 13.18
C THR A 132 -8.72 16.50 12.66
N MET A 133 -9.42 15.89 11.71
CA MET A 133 -8.90 14.75 10.94
C MET A 133 -8.65 15.21 9.50
N GLY A 134 -7.58 14.71 8.87
CA GLY A 134 -7.39 14.91 7.45
C GLY A 134 -6.66 13.75 6.78
N GLU A 135 -7.04 13.46 5.54
CA GLU A 135 -6.35 12.49 4.69
C GLU A 135 -6.48 12.86 3.22
N ALA A 136 -5.56 12.38 2.38
CA ALA A 136 -5.62 12.47 0.92
C ALA A 136 -5.63 11.07 0.30
N PRO A 137 -6.72 10.27 0.44
CA PRO A 137 -6.77 8.90 -0.06
C PRO A 137 -6.75 8.87 -1.59
N PRO A 138 -5.97 7.99 -2.24
CA PRO A 138 -5.89 7.93 -3.70
C PRO A 138 -7.17 7.41 -4.37
N SER A 139 -8.06 6.74 -3.63
CA SER A 139 -9.30 6.15 -4.15
C SER A 139 -10.58 6.92 -3.78
N ASP A 140 -10.45 8.06 -3.08
CA ASP A 140 -11.62 8.74 -2.50
C ASP A 140 -12.64 9.21 -3.56
N ASP A 141 -12.18 9.81 -4.66
CA ASP A 141 -13.06 10.24 -5.78
C ASP A 141 -13.88 9.08 -6.36
N VAL A 142 -13.26 7.89 -6.43
CA VAL A 142 -13.89 6.68 -6.96
C VAL A 142 -15.01 6.23 -6.03
N PHE A 143 -14.75 6.15 -4.73
CA PHE A 143 -15.73 5.70 -3.74
C PHE A 143 -16.82 6.73 -3.46
N ALA A 144 -16.52 8.03 -3.47
CA ALA A 144 -17.54 9.08 -3.32
C ALA A 144 -18.61 8.98 -4.44
N LYS A 145 -18.18 8.73 -5.68
CA LYS A 145 -19.08 8.49 -6.82
C LYS A 145 -19.87 7.19 -6.69
N LEU A 146 -19.20 6.09 -6.35
CA LEU A 146 -19.85 4.78 -6.14
C LEU A 146 -20.92 4.86 -5.04
N TYR A 147 -20.57 5.41 -3.87
CA TYR A 147 -21.48 5.55 -2.75
C TYR A 147 -22.63 6.50 -3.06
N SER A 148 -22.40 7.54 -3.87
CA SER A 148 -23.50 8.41 -4.32
C SER A 148 -24.53 7.66 -5.16
N LEU A 149 -24.08 6.76 -6.04
CA LEU A 149 -24.97 5.91 -6.84
C LEU A 149 -25.77 4.93 -5.97
N LEU A 150 -25.09 4.28 -5.01
CA LEU A 150 -25.72 3.30 -4.11
C LEU A 150 -26.71 3.96 -3.14
N ALA A 151 -26.32 5.07 -2.53
CA ALA A 151 -27.17 5.83 -1.60
C ALA A 151 -28.26 6.66 -2.30
N ARG A 152 -28.19 6.82 -3.64
CA ARG A 152 -29.10 7.66 -4.46
C ARG A 152 -29.17 9.12 -4.00
N ARG A 153 -28.06 9.63 -3.45
CA ARG A 153 -27.86 11.01 -3.01
C ARG A 153 -26.38 11.37 -3.16
N ALA A 154 -26.04 12.66 -3.11
CA ALA A 154 -24.64 13.06 -3.15
C ALA A 154 -23.91 12.64 -1.86
N ILE A 155 -22.78 11.96 -2.00
CA ILE A 155 -21.84 11.63 -0.92
C ILE A 155 -20.56 12.42 -1.19
N SER A 156 -20.20 13.33 -0.27
CA SER A 156 -18.94 14.09 -0.36
C SER A 156 -17.72 13.22 -0.03
N HIS A 157 -16.54 13.68 -0.40
CA HIS A 157 -15.25 13.11 0.01
C HIS A 157 -15.12 13.03 1.54
N GLU A 158 -15.45 14.10 2.27
CA GLU A 158 -15.45 14.05 3.74
C GLU A 158 -16.48 13.06 4.29
N SER A 159 -17.60 12.83 3.60
CA SER A 159 -18.59 11.83 4.00
C SER A 159 -18.08 10.39 3.86
N THR A 160 -17.16 10.11 2.93
CA THR A 160 -16.54 8.76 2.84
C THR A 160 -15.60 8.51 4.02
N LEU A 161 -14.95 9.55 4.55
CA LEU A 161 -14.11 9.47 5.75
C LEU A 161 -14.96 9.31 7.02
N GLU A 162 -16.10 10.01 7.10
CA GLU A 162 -17.08 9.81 8.18
C GLU A 162 -17.57 8.35 8.21
N GLY A 163 -17.81 7.74 7.04
CA GLY A 163 -18.21 6.33 6.94
C GLY A 163 -19.68 6.07 7.32
N LYS A 164 -20.44 7.13 7.61
CA LYS A 164 -21.89 7.11 7.83
C LYS A 164 -22.50 8.43 7.33
N ASN A 165 -23.61 8.32 6.61
CA ASN A 165 -24.44 9.45 6.20
C ASN A 165 -25.91 9.02 6.22
N GLU A 166 -26.72 9.64 7.10
CA GLU A 166 -28.08 9.19 7.41
C GLU A 166 -28.13 7.69 7.76
N ASP A 167 -28.83 6.89 6.95
CA ASP A 167 -28.99 5.44 7.03
C ASP A 167 -27.92 4.64 6.25
N PHE A 168 -27.08 5.31 5.46
CA PHE A 168 -26.01 4.69 4.70
C PHE A 168 -24.74 4.54 5.55
N TYR A 169 -24.15 3.35 5.50
CA TYR A 169 -22.86 3.03 6.12
C TYR A 169 -21.92 2.52 5.02
N GLY A 170 -20.71 3.08 4.97
CA GLY A 170 -19.72 2.76 3.94
C GLY A 170 -18.64 3.81 3.95
N GLY A 171 -17.37 3.40 4.05
CA GLY A 171 -16.26 4.35 4.22
C GLY A 171 -15.33 4.01 5.39
N TYR A 172 -14.52 4.99 5.83
CA TYR A 172 -13.44 4.77 6.81
C TYR A 172 -13.97 4.45 8.22
N GLY A 173 -14.92 5.27 8.70
CA GLY A 173 -15.59 5.07 10.00
C GLY A 173 -15.31 6.14 11.07
N PHE A 174 -14.96 7.37 10.69
CA PHE A 174 -14.74 8.46 11.66
C PHE A 174 -15.99 8.81 12.49
N TYR A 175 -17.20 8.53 11.98
CA TYR A 175 -18.43 8.64 12.77
C TYR A 175 -18.36 7.82 14.07
N PHE A 176 -17.80 6.61 14.02
CA PHE A 176 -17.69 5.74 15.19
C PHE A 176 -16.64 6.25 16.19
N VAL A 177 -15.64 6.99 15.72
CA VAL A 177 -14.72 7.75 16.59
C VAL A 177 -15.51 8.78 17.38
N ARG A 178 -16.25 9.66 16.70
CA ARG A 178 -17.06 10.71 17.34
C ARG A 178 -18.05 10.13 18.35
N LYS A 179 -18.74 9.05 17.97
CA LYS A 179 -19.71 8.36 18.81
C LYS A 179 -19.06 7.81 20.09
N TYR A 180 -17.92 7.14 19.99
CA TYR A 180 -17.20 6.63 21.15
C TYR A 180 -16.79 7.78 22.09
N LEU A 181 -16.20 8.85 21.55
CA LEU A 181 -15.74 9.99 22.33
C LEU A 181 -16.92 10.69 23.04
N TYR A 182 -18.05 10.85 22.34
CA TYR A 182 -19.27 11.42 22.90
C TYR A 182 -19.77 10.62 24.11
N GLU A 183 -19.78 9.29 24.02
CA GLU A 183 -20.28 8.40 25.09
C GLU A 183 -19.31 8.24 26.27
N ARG A 184 -18.01 8.56 26.09
CA ARG A 184 -17.01 8.49 27.15
C ARG A 184 -16.87 9.78 27.96
N HIS A 185 -17.56 10.87 27.57
CA HIS A 185 -17.60 12.09 28.37
C HIS A 185 -18.33 11.92 29.70
N PRO A 186 -17.87 12.62 30.76
CA PRO A 186 -18.67 12.84 31.95
C PRO A 186 -19.99 13.57 31.60
N LEU A 187 -21.07 13.22 32.31
CA LEU A 187 -22.38 13.88 32.16
C LEU A 187 -22.24 15.40 32.39
N GLY A 188 -22.59 16.22 31.39
CA GLY A 188 -22.60 17.68 31.46
C GLY A 188 -21.42 18.40 30.79
N HIS A 189 -20.49 17.67 30.16
CA HIS A 189 -19.42 18.28 29.36
C HIS A 189 -19.98 18.97 28.10
N THR A 190 -19.45 20.14 27.74
CA THR A 190 -19.94 20.94 26.60
C THR A 190 -19.16 20.73 25.31
N ASP A 191 -17.95 20.15 25.39
CA ASP A 191 -17.18 19.77 24.21
C ASP A 191 -17.83 18.53 23.60
N ASN A 192 -18.40 18.68 22.41
CA ASN A 192 -19.18 17.63 21.76
C ASN A 192 -18.45 17.20 20.48
N PRO A 193 -17.83 15.99 20.45
CA PRO A 193 -17.13 15.51 19.26
C PRO A 193 -18.07 15.23 18.07
N MET A 194 -19.39 15.25 18.26
CA MET A 194 -20.36 15.21 17.16
C MET A 194 -20.51 16.55 16.43
N ASN A 195 -20.10 17.66 17.03
CA ASN A 195 -20.12 18.96 16.35
C ASN A 195 -19.18 18.92 15.14
N GLY A 196 -19.69 19.28 13.97
CA GLY A 196 -18.99 19.19 12.69
C GLY A 196 -19.32 17.95 11.85
N TYR A 197 -20.00 16.94 12.39
CA TYR A 197 -20.46 15.77 11.63
C TYR A 197 -21.37 16.19 10.47
N GLU A 198 -22.40 16.99 10.74
CA GLU A 198 -23.32 17.50 9.72
C GLU A 198 -22.61 18.34 8.65
N ASN A 199 -21.58 19.09 9.00
CA ASN A 199 -20.78 19.82 8.02
C ASN A 199 -20.03 18.84 7.10
N SER A 200 -19.41 17.82 7.66
CA SER A 200 -18.60 16.83 6.95
C SER A 200 -19.44 16.03 5.95
N VAL A 201 -20.59 15.49 6.38
CA VAL A 201 -21.47 14.67 5.52
C VAL A 201 -22.17 15.47 4.42
N ASN A 202 -22.34 16.79 4.61
CA ASN A 202 -22.87 17.70 3.60
C ASN A 202 -21.78 18.36 2.72
N GLY A 203 -20.50 18.01 2.91
CA GLY A 203 -19.38 18.61 2.17
C GLY A 203 -19.19 20.10 2.44
N GLN A 204 -19.65 20.59 3.59
CA GLN A 204 -19.53 22.00 3.97
C GLN A 204 -18.16 22.27 4.58
N TYR A 205 -17.32 22.93 3.78
CA TYR A 205 -15.98 23.27 4.20
C TYR A 205 -15.94 24.51 5.11
N LEU A 206 -15.27 24.37 6.24
CA LEU A 206 -14.93 25.48 7.14
C LEU A 206 -13.41 25.49 7.38
N PRO A 207 -12.72 26.62 7.12
CA PRO A 207 -11.31 26.76 7.51
C PRO A 207 -11.11 26.46 9.01
N PRO A 208 -9.97 25.90 9.43
CA PRO A 208 -9.75 25.49 10.83
C PRO A 208 -9.97 26.61 11.86
N GLY A 209 -9.65 27.86 11.51
CA GLY A 209 -9.88 29.02 12.37
C GLY A 209 -11.35 29.46 12.49
N LYS A 210 -12.19 29.05 11.54
CA LYS A 210 -13.64 29.33 11.49
C LYS A 210 -14.52 28.15 11.91
N ALA A 211 -13.91 27.02 12.27
CA ALA A 211 -14.62 25.83 12.71
C ALA A 211 -15.39 26.04 14.03
N ASN A 212 -14.98 27.02 14.85
CA ASN A 212 -15.52 27.30 16.18
C ASN A 212 -15.47 26.06 17.09
N ASP A 213 -16.63 25.53 17.47
CA ASP A 213 -16.86 24.40 18.38
C ASP A 213 -16.98 23.05 17.66
N ARG A 214 -16.46 22.95 16.43
CA ARG A 214 -16.61 21.77 15.56
C ARG A 214 -15.29 21.02 15.37
N LEU A 215 -15.34 19.70 15.55
CA LEU A 215 -14.31 18.76 15.13
C LEU A 215 -14.50 18.50 13.63
N MET A 216 -13.63 19.06 12.79
CA MET A 216 -13.75 18.99 11.33
C MET A 216 -12.96 17.82 10.72
N VAL A 217 -13.48 17.27 9.62
CA VAL A 217 -12.77 16.38 8.70
C VAL A 217 -12.40 17.18 7.46
N TYR A 218 -11.19 16.96 6.94
CA TYR A 218 -10.69 17.61 5.72
C TYR A 218 -10.25 16.58 4.69
N ASP A 219 -10.83 16.62 3.49
CA ASP A 219 -10.17 16.03 2.32
C ASP A 219 -8.95 16.88 1.96
N LEU A 220 -7.77 16.28 2.10
CA LEU A 220 -6.49 16.91 1.78
C LEU A 220 -6.12 16.72 0.30
N ASN A 221 -6.89 15.96 -0.49
CA ASN A 221 -6.71 15.87 -1.94
C ASN A 221 -7.18 17.13 -2.66
N ASP A 222 -8.29 17.73 -2.22
CA ASP A 222 -8.86 18.90 -2.89
C ASP A 222 -8.28 20.22 -2.36
N VAL A 223 -7.28 20.72 -3.08
CA VAL A 223 -6.70 22.04 -2.82
C VAL A 223 -7.23 23.14 -3.75
N ASN A 224 -7.98 22.75 -4.79
CA ASN A 224 -8.50 23.67 -5.80
C ASN A 224 -9.81 24.32 -5.33
N SER A 225 -10.71 23.56 -4.70
CA SER A 225 -11.95 24.13 -4.22
C SER A 225 -11.69 25.14 -3.11
N SER A 226 -12.48 26.21 -3.07
CA SER A 226 -12.46 27.22 -2.00
C SER A 226 -11.09 27.84 -1.68
N ASN A 227 -10.14 27.85 -2.63
CA ASN A 227 -8.78 28.37 -2.42
C ASN A 227 -8.05 27.71 -1.22
N ARG A 228 -8.22 26.40 -1.07
CA ARG A 228 -7.68 25.58 0.03
C ARG A 228 -6.19 25.30 -0.08
N GLY A 229 -5.57 25.51 -1.25
CA GLY A 229 -4.15 25.24 -1.50
C GLY A 229 -3.24 26.44 -1.26
N ARG A 230 -2.04 26.19 -0.71
CA ARG A 230 -0.94 27.16 -0.70
C ARG A 230 0.31 26.52 -1.28
N THR A 231 0.95 27.24 -2.20
CA THR A 231 2.22 26.83 -2.81
C THR A 231 3.38 27.40 -2.02
N ILE A 232 4.29 26.53 -1.60
CA ILE A 232 5.51 26.90 -0.88
C ILE A 232 6.74 26.53 -1.70
N ARG A 233 7.84 27.22 -1.43
CA ARG A 233 9.17 26.84 -1.93
C ARG A 233 9.75 25.75 -1.04
N ILE A 234 10.45 24.79 -1.64
CA ILE A 234 11.19 23.76 -0.90
C ILE A 234 12.69 24.13 -0.95
N PRO A 235 13.30 24.54 0.17
CA PRO A 235 14.75 24.75 0.21
C PRO A 235 15.46 23.43 -0.13
N ASN A 236 16.35 23.46 -1.12
CA ASN A 236 17.06 22.28 -1.63
C ASN A 236 16.14 21.12 -2.07
N GLY A 237 14.95 21.45 -2.58
CA GLY A 237 14.03 20.45 -3.12
C GLY A 237 14.67 19.64 -4.24
N GLY A 238 14.58 18.33 -4.11
CA GLY A 238 15.19 17.34 -4.97
C GLY A 238 14.45 17.17 -6.29
N ASN A 239 13.18 16.75 -6.22
CA ASN A 239 12.30 16.62 -7.38
C ASN A 239 11.49 17.90 -7.61
N PHE A 240 11.10 18.59 -6.53
CA PHE A 240 10.22 19.76 -6.61
C PHE A 240 10.87 20.99 -5.99
N LYS A 241 10.96 22.08 -6.77
CA LYS A 241 11.32 23.41 -6.25
C LYS A 241 10.18 24.07 -5.48
N THR A 242 8.94 23.73 -5.81
CA THR A 242 7.73 24.21 -5.15
C THR A 242 6.69 23.11 -5.04
N ILE A 243 6.00 23.06 -3.89
CA ILE A 243 4.92 22.12 -3.62
C ILE A 243 3.69 22.90 -3.17
N THR A 244 2.53 22.44 -3.63
CA THR A 244 1.21 22.95 -3.24
C THR A 244 0.62 21.96 -2.26
N MET A 245 0.26 22.44 -1.07
CA MET A 245 -0.35 21.63 -0.01
C MET A 245 -1.62 22.31 0.51
N HIS A 246 -2.47 21.52 1.17
CA HIS A 246 -3.68 22.03 1.79
C HIS A 246 -3.37 22.95 2.98
N LYS A 247 -4.00 24.12 3.04
CA LYS A 247 -3.79 25.17 4.06
C LYS A 247 -4.16 24.73 5.48
N ALA A 248 -5.02 23.71 5.65
CA ALA A 248 -5.25 23.15 7.00
C ALA A 248 -4.01 22.46 7.58
N VAL A 249 -3.05 22.06 6.74
CA VAL A 249 -1.76 21.50 7.18
C VAL A 249 -0.76 22.62 7.40
N ILE A 250 -0.45 23.37 6.33
CA ILE A 250 0.66 24.34 6.34
C ILE A 250 0.27 25.75 6.79
N GLY A 251 -1.00 26.03 7.02
CA GLY A 251 -1.52 27.39 7.27
C GLY A 251 -1.69 28.20 5.98
N GLY A 252 -2.37 29.34 6.11
CA GLY A 252 -2.60 30.30 5.03
C GLY A 252 -1.46 31.31 4.91
N ASP A 253 -1.57 32.20 3.92
CA ASP A 253 -0.68 33.36 3.85
C ASP A 253 -0.97 34.34 5.00
N THR A 254 -0.12 35.36 5.19
CA THR A 254 -0.23 36.32 6.30
C THR A 254 -1.64 36.93 6.44
N SER A 255 -2.32 37.20 5.33
CA SER A 255 -3.70 37.75 5.31
C SER A 255 -4.78 36.74 5.69
N GLU A 256 -4.47 35.44 5.68
CA GLU A 256 -5.40 34.34 5.95
C GLU A 256 -5.04 33.56 7.23
N LYS A 257 -4.08 34.06 8.02
CA LYS A 257 -3.56 33.35 9.20
C LYS A 257 -4.63 33.03 10.24
N ASP A 258 -5.63 33.90 10.38
CA ASP A 258 -6.74 33.69 11.32
C ASP A 258 -7.66 32.55 10.86
N ASP A 259 -7.91 32.44 9.55
CA ASP A 259 -8.72 31.36 8.96
C ASP A 259 -7.95 30.03 8.93
N TYR A 260 -6.65 30.11 8.66
CA TYR A 260 -5.74 28.98 8.51
C TYR A 260 -4.49 29.15 9.40
N PRO A 261 -4.61 28.88 10.70
CA PRO A 261 -3.52 29.03 11.65
C PRO A 261 -2.38 28.01 11.46
N GLY A 262 -2.57 27.01 10.59
CA GLY A 262 -1.72 25.83 10.46
C GLY A 262 -2.03 24.77 11.51
N CYS A 263 -1.24 23.71 11.54
CA CYS A 263 -1.48 22.60 12.46
C CYS A 263 -0.28 22.22 13.33
N ILE A 264 -0.61 21.44 14.36
CA ILE A 264 0.27 20.45 14.97
C ILE A 264 -0.09 19.13 14.31
N LEU A 265 0.84 18.52 13.58
CA LEU A 265 0.56 17.34 12.78
C LEU A 265 0.76 16.08 13.62
N ILE A 266 -0.31 15.31 13.82
CA ILE A 266 -0.27 13.99 14.43
C ILE A 266 -0.29 12.96 13.29
N ASN A 267 0.88 12.41 12.97
CA ASN A 267 1.05 11.45 11.88
C ASN A 267 0.87 10.02 12.39
N ILE A 268 -0.12 9.31 11.86
CA ILE A 268 -0.59 8.02 12.39
C ILE A 268 -0.53 6.94 11.31
N PRO A 269 0.68 6.51 10.91
CA PRO A 269 0.82 5.42 9.95
C PRO A 269 0.43 4.06 10.55
N ILE A 270 -0.06 3.16 9.69
CA ILE A 270 -0.04 1.72 9.94
C ILE A 270 1.20 1.13 9.25
N LEU A 271 1.95 0.29 9.96
CA LEU A 271 3.18 -0.33 9.46
C LEU A 271 2.86 -1.48 8.48
N LYS A 272 3.41 -1.40 7.27
CA LYS A 272 3.16 -2.41 6.22
C LYS A 272 4.26 -2.49 5.16
N MET A 273 4.41 -3.66 4.55
CA MET A 273 5.32 -3.89 3.42
C MET A 273 4.75 -3.29 2.12
N HIS A 274 5.49 -2.40 1.48
CA HIS A 274 5.00 -1.62 0.35
C HIS A 274 5.48 -2.21 -1.00
N PHE A 275 4.75 -1.98 -2.10
CA PHE A 275 5.12 -2.59 -3.39
C PHE A 275 6.14 -1.79 -4.21
N MET A 276 6.22 -0.48 -3.98
CA MET A 276 7.20 0.43 -4.63
C MET A 276 8.22 0.96 -3.63
N ASP A 277 8.13 0.61 -2.36
CA ASP A 277 9.01 1.12 -1.30
C ASP A 277 9.24 0.01 -0.28
N LEU A 278 10.14 0.18 0.68
CA LEU A 278 10.37 -0.85 1.69
C LEU A 278 9.16 -1.01 2.62
N ILE A 279 8.78 0.07 3.31
CA ILE A 279 7.66 0.08 4.25
C ILE A 279 6.82 1.34 4.09
N THR A 280 5.51 1.23 4.32
CA THR A 280 4.73 2.41 4.70
C THR A 280 4.83 2.58 6.19
N ASN A 281 5.46 3.69 6.61
CA ASN A 281 5.48 4.16 7.99
C ASN A 281 5.49 5.70 8.01
N ALA A 282 6.26 6.35 8.88
CA ALA A 282 6.15 7.77 9.12
C ALA A 282 6.57 8.62 7.93
N ILE A 283 7.70 8.29 7.28
CA ILE A 283 8.19 9.02 6.10
C ILE A 283 7.19 8.85 4.95
N LYS A 284 6.85 7.62 4.57
CA LYS A 284 5.92 7.36 3.46
C LYS A 284 4.55 8.02 3.67
N ASN A 285 3.97 7.88 4.86
CA ASN A 285 2.62 8.35 5.12
C ASN A 285 2.47 9.86 4.87
N LEU A 286 3.50 10.64 5.18
CA LEU A 286 3.59 12.06 4.84
C LEU A 286 4.07 12.28 3.41
N GLY A 287 5.15 11.57 3.06
CA GLY A 287 5.94 11.67 1.83
C GLY A 287 5.15 11.51 0.54
N ILE A 288 4.00 10.84 0.59
CA ILE A 288 3.06 10.75 -0.55
C ILE A 288 1.64 11.17 -0.16
N GLY A 289 1.25 10.93 1.09
CA GLY A 289 -0.10 11.18 1.56
C GLY A 289 -0.45 12.66 1.76
N LEU A 290 0.45 13.60 1.47
CA LEU A 290 0.17 15.04 1.53
C LEU A 290 0.24 15.75 0.18
N TYR A 291 0.64 15.05 -0.90
CA TYR A 291 0.48 15.57 -2.24
C TYR A 291 -1.00 15.50 -2.64
N PRO A 292 -1.64 16.61 -3.04
CA PRO A 292 -3.05 16.61 -3.39
C PRO A 292 -3.33 15.96 -4.76
N GLY A 293 -4.40 15.16 -4.84
CA GLY A 293 -4.89 14.60 -6.11
C GLY A 293 -5.55 15.64 -7.02
N PHE A 294 -6.27 16.61 -6.45
CA PHE A 294 -6.91 17.72 -7.18
C PHE A 294 -6.11 19.00 -6.97
N CYS A 295 -5.09 19.20 -7.81
CA CYS A 295 -4.22 20.36 -7.76
C CYS A 295 -3.95 20.82 -9.18
N GLU A 296 -4.62 21.87 -9.63
CA GLU A 296 -4.51 22.36 -11.00
C GLU A 296 -3.17 23.08 -11.21
N ASP A 297 -2.44 22.67 -12.24
CA ASP A 297 -1.36 23.45 -12.82
C ASP A 297 -1.99 24.51 -13.73
N GLN A 298 -1.99 25.76 -13.27
CA GLN A 298 -2.63 26.89 -13.97
C GLN A 298 -2.03 27.14 -15.37
N GLU A 299 -0.76 26.79 -15.59
CA GLU A 299 -0.11 26.97 -16.89
C GLU A 299 -0.51 25.86 -17.86
N LYS A 300 -0.57 24.61 -17.36
CA LYS A 300 -0.80 23.42 -18.20
C LYS A 300 -2.27 23.00 -18.28
N ARG A 301 -3.15 23.55 -17.44
CA ARG A 301 -4.58 23.13 -17.29
C ARG A 301 -4.74 21.62 -17.08
N THR A 302 -3.79 21.03 -16.35
CA THR A 302 -3.83 19.62 -15.93
C THR A 302 -3.52 19.53 -14.44
N ASN A 303 -3.79 18.40 -13.80
CA ASN A 303 -3.35 18.22 -12.42
C ASN A 303 -1.82 18.15 -12.35
N LYS A 304 -1.24 18.79 -11.33
CA LYS A 304 0.20 18.89 -11.10
C LYS A 304 0.83 17.56 -10.70
N TYR A 305 0.13 16.77 -9.87
CA TYR A 305 0.67 15.54 -9.29
C TYR A 305 0.01 14.26 -9.80
N ALA A 306 -0.97 14.35 -10.69
CA ALA A 306 -1.71 13.19 -11.19
C ALA A 306 -2.20 13.40 -12.63
N HIS A 307 -2.41 12.32 -13.39
CA HIS A 307 -3.05 12.40 -14.72
C HIS A 307 -4.57 12.54 -14.60
N HIS A 308 -5.19 11.73 -13.74
CA HIS A 308 -6.56 11.92 -13.25
C HIS A 308 -6.54 12.18 -11.74
N ASN A 309 -7.70 12.46 -11.12
CA ASN A 309 -7.78 12.86 -9.70
C ASN A 309 -7.47 11.73 -8.69
N ASN A 310 -6.74 10.69 -9.08
CA ASN A 310 -6.42 9.48 -8.33
C ASN A 310 -4.96 9.05 -8.54
N PHE A 311 -4.46 8.12 -7.72
CA PHE A 311 -3.14 7.45 -7.80
C PHE A 311 -1.86 8.30 -7.84
N LYS A 312 -1.95 9.64 -7.95
CA LYS A 312 -0.81 10.57 -7.94
C LYS A 312 0.26 10.21 -8.99
N SER A 313 -0.19 9.80 -10.18
CA SER A 313 0.63 9.18 -11.22
C SER A 313 1.71 10.07 -11.86
N LYS A 314 1.73 11.38 -11.59
CA LYS A 314 2.82 12.29 -12.04
C LYS A 314 3.91 12.50 -11.00
N LEU A 315 3.78 11.92 -9.80
CA LEU A 315 4.87 11.93 -8.84
C LEU A 315 6.00 11.00 -9.33
N PRO A 316 7.28 11.39 -9.18
CA PRO A 316 8.40 10.48 -9.38
C PRO A 316 8.36 9.34 -8.34
N HIS A 317 8.07 8.13 -8.80
CA HIS A 317 8.08 6.89 -8.00
C HIS A 317 9.34 6.03 -8.25
N SER A 318 10.09 6.34 -9.31
CA SER A 318 11.38 5.76 -9.72
C SER A 318 12.29 6.89 -10.17
N ARG A 319 13.62 6.63 -10.19
CA ARG A 319 14.57 7.60 -10.74
C ARG A 319 14.29 7.89 -12.21
N TRP A 320 13.97 6.88 -13.01
CA TRP A 320 13.56 7.06 -14.39
C TRP A 320 12.06 7.29 -14.52
N ILE A 321 11.67 8.31 -15.29
CA ILE A 321 10.29 8.56 -15.71
C ILE A 321 10.23 8.45 -17.23
N MET A 322 9.34 7.61 -17.75
CA MET A 322 9.13 7.47 -19.19
C MET A 322 8.29 8.62 -19.75
N ASP A 323 8.66 9.12 -20.93
CA ASP A 323 7.78 10.00 -21.72
C ASP A 323 6.64 9.16 -22.30
N LEU A 324 5.39 9.59 -22.06
CA LEU A 324 4.19 8.82 -22.40
C LEU A 324 3.40 9.49 -23.52
N ASP A 325 2.82 8.68 -24.39
CA ASP A 325 1.78 9.16 -25.28
C ASP A 325 0.48 9.41 -24.51
N GLU A 326 0.03 10.66 -24.45
CA GLU A 326 -1.13 11.08 -23.63
C GLU A 326 -2.46 10.39 -24.00
N LYS A 327 -2.56 9.76 -25.18
CA LYS A 327 -3.79 9.06 -25.61
C LYS A 327 -3.78 7.60 -25.23
N THR A 328 -2.62 6.96 -25.33
CA THR A 328 -2.48 5.50 -25.14
C THR A 328 -1.83 5.14 -23.81
N PHE A 329 -1.17 6.10 -23.16
CA PHE A 329 -0.30 5.95 -21.99
C PHE A 329 0.86 4.99 -22.20
N LEU A 330 1.22 4.71 -23.46
CA LEU A 330 2.38 3.90 -23.80
C LEU A 330 3.65 4.75 -23.84
N PRO A 331 4.81 4.20 -23.45
CA PRO A 331 6.06 4.92 -23.50
C PRO A 331 6.50 5.19 -24.95
N ARG A 332 7.04 6.38 -25.19
CA ARG A 332 7.63 6.75 -26.48
C ARG A 332 9.04 6.20 -26.60
N THR A 333 9.43 5.88 -27.83
CA THR A 333 10.78 5.44 -28.17
C THR A 333 11.47 6.42 -29.12
N ASP A 334 12.80 6.46 -29.06
CA ASP A 334 13.63 7.18 -30.02
C ASP A 334 13.78 6.39 -31.34
N GLU A 335 14.56 6.94 -32.27
CA GLU A 335 14.84 6.32 -33.58
C GLU A 335 15.57 4.96 -33.49
N ASN A 336 16.18 4.66 -32.35
CA ASN A 336 16.88 3.40 -32.09
C ASN A 336 16.00 2.38 -31.34
N GLY A 337 14.76 2.75 -30.99
CA GLY A 337 13.84 1.91 -30.24
C GLY A 337 14.06 1.94 -28.72
N ASN A 338 14.88 2.86 -28.20
CA ASN A 338 15.08 3.03 -26.76
C ASN A 338 13.97 3.92 -26.17
N TYR A 339 13.55 3.63 -24.93
CA TYR A 339 12.59 4.47 -24.23
C TYR A 339 13.14 5.86 -23.95
N ILE A 340 12.37 6.89 -24.32
CA ILE A 340 12.65 8.27 -23.96
C ILE A 340 12.32 8.43 -22.47
N ARG A 341 13.32 8.80 -21.67
CA ARG A 341 13.24 8.85 -20.21
C ARG A 341 13.94 10.09 -19.68
N GLU A 342 13.44 10.59 -18.55
CA GLU A 342 14.11 11.60 -17.75
C GLU A 342 14.52 11.04 -16.38
N GLN A 343 15.64 11.52 -15.86
CA GLN A 343 16.13 11.12 -14.54
C GLN A 343 15.68 12.13 -13.48
N THR A 344 15.21 11.61 -12.36
CA THR A 344 14.77 12.33 -11.17
C THR A 344 15.45 11.73 -9.93
N LEU A 345 15.22 12.30 -8.75
CA LEU A 345 15.62 11.69 -7.47
C LEU A 345 14.61 10.65 -6.97
N GLY A 346 13.68 10.23 -7.82
CA GLY A 346 12.77 9.13 -7.60
C GLY A 346 11.95 9.24 -6.33
N PHE A 347 11.64 8.09 -5.73
CA PHE A 347 10.72 8.05 -4.60
C PHE A 347 11.31 8.74 -3.35
N SER A 348 12.61 8.55 -3.12
CA SER A 348 13.34 9.16 -2.00
C SER A 348 13.27 10.68 -2.02
N GLY A 349 13.53 11.29 -3.19
CA GLY A 349 13.40 12.74 -3.39
C GLY A 349 11.96 13.23 -3.17
N THR A 350 10.98 12.54 -3.76
CA THR A 350 9.55 12.91 -3.65
C THR A 350 9.08 12.93 -2.19
N GLN A 351 9.45 11.91 -1.42
CA GLN A 351 9.07 11.79 -0.01
C GLN A 351 9.75 12.83 0.86
N CYS A 352 11.04 13.08 0.65
CA CYS A 352 11.79 14.06 1.44
C CYS A 352 11.37 15.51 1.14
N ASP A 353 11.04 15.84 -0.10
CA ASP A 353 10.68 17.22 -0.49
C ASP A 353 9.47 17.74 0.28
N ILE A 354 8.41 16.94 0.39
CA ILE A 354 7.20 17.38 1.10
C ILE A 354 7.42 17.48 2.60
N ILE A 355 8.21 16.58 3.20
CA ILE A 355 8.55 16.63 4.63
C ILE A 355 9.43 17.84 4.91
N ASN A 356 10.42 18.14 4.05
CA ASN A 356 11.21 19.36 4.15
C ASN A 356 10.32 20.61 4.02
N GLY A 357 9.32 20.58 3.14
CA GLY A 357 8.28 21.61 3.06
C GLY A 357 7.55 21.83 4.39
N LEU A 358 7.11 20.76 5.05
CA LEU A 358 6.48 20.87 6.38
C LEU A 358 7.42 21.47 7.43
N LYS A 359 8.69 21.03 7.44
CA LYS A 359 9.70 21.50 8.40
C LYS A 359 10.03 22.97 8.21
N ASP A 360 10.18 23.42 6.95
CA ASP A 360 10.42 24.83 6.60
C ASP A 360 9.25 25.72 7.03
N GLN A 361 8.02 25.22 6.95
CA GLN A 361 6.83 25.91 7.46
C GLN A 361 6.68 25.84 8.99
N GLY A 362 7.64 25.26 9.71
CA GLY A 362 7.64 25.19 11.18
C GLY A 362 6.50 24.33 11.74
N ILE A 363 6.07 23.31 10.99
CA ILE A 363 5.06 22.36 11.47
C ILE A 363 5.68 21.43 12.49
N PHE A 364 5.13 21.41 13.69
CA PHE A 364 5.50 20.44 14.72
C PHE A 364 4.80 19.12 14.42
N ILE A 365 5.56 18.03 14.35
CA ILE A 365 5.06 16.71 13.96
C ILE A 365 5.33 15.70 15.08
N LEU A 366 4.29 14.96 15.46
CA LEU A 366 4.39 13.79 16.33
C LEU A 366 4.03 12.56 15.49
N HIS A 367 4.91 11.55 15.48
CA HIS A 367 4.68 10.30 14.74
C HIS A 367 4.29 9.18 15.70
N ILE A 368 3.18 8.50 15.41
CA ILE A 368 2.64 7.40 16.23
C ILE A 368 2.29 6.26 15.28
N CYS A 369 3.15 5.25 15.22
CA CYS A 369 3.01 4.12 14.34
C CYS A 369 2.16 3.02 14.99
N ASP A 370 1.06 2.68 14.33
CA ASP A 370 0.32 1.45 14.60
C ASP A 370 1.05 0.26 13.96
N ALA A 371 1.61 -0.59 14.81
CA ALA A 371 2.22 -1.86 14.44
C ALA A 371 1.60 -3.01 15.27
N ILE A 372 0.35 -2.84 15.74
CA ILE A 372 -0.35 -3.89 16.48
C ILE A 372 -0.56 -5.09 15.56
N ASN A 373 -1.03 -4.81 14.34
CA ASN A 373 -1.02 -5.74 13.23
C ASN A 373 -0.14 -5.16 12.11
N ILE A 374 1.09 -5.64 11.97
CA ILE A 374 1.95 -5.26 10.83
C ILE A 374 1.43 -5.96 9.58
N VAL A 375 1.11 -5.21 8.52
CA VAL A 375 0.56 -5.80 7.30
C VAL A 375 1.69 -6.31 6.40
N ASN A 376 1.72 -7.62 6.18
CA ASN A 376 2.66 -8.29 5.30
C ASN A 376 2.00 -8.61 3.94
N ILE A 377 2.83 -8.96 2.95
CA ILE A 377 2.44 -9.37 1.58
C ILE A 377 1.85 -8.25 0.72
N SER A 378 0.73 -7.64 1.12
CA SER A 378 0.10 -6.58 0.32
C SER A 378 -0.35 -5.42 1.18
N HIS A 379 -0.03 -4.21 0.71
CA HIS A 379 -0.51 -2.94 1.29
C HIS A 379 -1.67 -2.35 0.48
N MET A 380 -2.13 -3.06 -0.55
CA MET A 380 -3.24 -2.69 -1.44
C MET A 380 -4.55 -3.30 -0.95
N PRO A 381 -5.70 -2.69 -1.25
CA PRO A 381 -7.02 -3.23 -0.91
C PRO A 381 -7.45 -4.35 -1.88
N ASP A 382 -6.59 -5.36 -2.07
CA ASP A 382 -6.72 -6.42 -3.07
C ASP A 382 -7.14 -7.78 -2.47
N GLY A 383 -7.37 -7.84 -1.16
CA GLY A 383 -7.72 -9.05 -0.42
C GLY A 383 -6.55 -10.01 -0.16
N LYS A 384 -5.30 -9.62 -0.47
CA LYS A 384 -4.09 -10.47 -0.30
C LYS A 384 -3.24 -10.07 0.91
N CYS A 385 -3.61 -9.02 1.61
CA CYS A 385 -2.96 -8.56 2.84
C CYS A 385 -2.94 -9.64 3.92
N ILE A 386 -1.84 -9.74 4.67
CA ILE A 386 -1.74 -10.63 5.83
C ILE A 386 -1.38 -9.79 7.07
N PRO A 387 -2.35 -9.48 7.94
CA PRO A 387 -2.08 -8.80 9.21
C PRO A 387 -1.33 -9.73 10.17
N ILE A 388 -0.14 -9.32 10.63
CA ILE A 388 0.70 -10.08 11.56
C ILE A 388 0.59 -9.46 12.96
N PRO A 389 0.06 -10.19 13.96
CA PRO A 389 -0.26 -9.66 15.29
C PRO A 389 0.99 -9.50 16.17
N GLU A 390 1.83 -8.50 15.88
CA GLU A 390 3.06 -8.21 16.63
C GLU A 390 2.80 -7.46 17.94
N GLY A 391 1.68 -6.70 18.01
CA GLY A 391 1.23 -6.00 19.21
C GLY A 391 2.02 -4.76 19.56
N LEU A 392 2.76 -4.17 18.62
CA LEU A 392 3.66 -3.06 18.89
C LEU A 392 3.01 -1.71 18.58
N ILE A 393 3.29 -0.70 19.40
CA ILE A 393 2.97 0.69 19.07
C ILE A 393 4.23 1.51 19.33
N PHE A 394 4.66 2.29 18.34
CA PHE A 394 5.86 3.10 18.42
C PHE A 394 5.50 4.59 18.36
N SER A 395 6.26 5.45 19.04
CA SER A 395 6.16 6.89 18.82
C SER A 395 7.51 7.60 18.89
N SER A 396 7.65 8.67 18.11
CA SER A 396 8.84 9.54 18.09
C SER A 396 8.51 10.91 17.50
N LEU A 397 9.38 11.87 17.77
CA LEU A 397 9.41 13.17 17.06
C LEU A 397 10.29 13.12 15.80
N ASP A 398 11.03 12.03 15.58
CA ASP A 398 11.92 11.86 14.43
C ASP A 398 11.39 10.74 13.52
N PRO A 399 10.93 11.06 12.30
CA PRO A 399 10.35 10.07 11.40
C PRO A 399 11.39 9.07 10.87
N LEU A 400 12.65 9.48 10.72
CA LEU A 400 13.70 8.60 10.22
C LEU A 400 14.11 7.59 11.30
N ALA A 401 14.29 8.05 12.53
CA ALA A 401 14.60 7.15 13.64
C ALA A 401 13.51 6.10 13.82
N LEU A 402 12.24 6.53 13.78
CA LEU A 402 11.08 5.66 13.88
C LEU A 402 11.05 4.61 12.77
N ASP A 403 11.12 5.04 11.50
CA ASP A 403 11.07 4.13 10.35
C ASP A 403 12.25 3.16 10.35
N TYR A 404 13.46 3.63 10.68
CA TYR A 404 14.65 2.79 10.72
C TYR A 404 14.60 1.75 11.85
N CYS A 405 14.07 2.11 13.02
CA CYS A 405 13.83 1.17 14.11
C CYS A 405 12.79 0.11 13.73
N CYS A 406 11.67 0.52 13.14
CA CYS A 406 10.63 -0.41 12.68
C CYS A 406 11.15 -1.36 11.59
N ALA A 407 11.94 -0.87 10.63
CA ALA A 407 12.52 -1.72 9.60
C ALA A 407 13.54 -2.72 10.18
N ARG A 408 14.39 -2.28 11.11
CA ARG A 408 15.30 -3.19 11.83
C ARG A 408 14.56 -4.27 12.61
N TYR A 409 13.40 -3.97 13.18
CA TYR A 409 12.54 -4.98 13.80
C TYR A 409 12.01 -5.99 12.77
N CYS A 410 11.39 -5.51 11.68
CA CYS A 410 10.79 -6.38 10.66
C CYS A 410 11.84 -7.28 9.98
N PHE A 411 13.04 -6.77 9.72
CA PHE A 411 14.07 -7.49 8.96
C PHE A 411 15.16 -8.11 9.84
N ASN A 412 14.82 -8.48 11.09
CA ASN A 412 15.74 -9.19 11.98
C ASN A 412 15.08 -10.43 12.62
N GLN A 413 15.66 -11.60 12.32
CA GLN A 413 15.23 -12.88 12.87
C GLN A 413 16.34 -13.62 13.62
N LEU A 414 17.48 -12.95 13.85
CA LEU A 414 18.64 -13.51 14.51
C LEU A 414 18.98 -12.72 15.77
N SER A 415 19.59 -13.40 16.75
CA SER A 415 20.15 -12.73 17.91
C SER A 415 21.23 -11.73 17.48
N MET A 416 21.45 -10.68 18.27
CA MET A 416 22.52 -9.72 18.02
C MET A 416 23.88 -10.43 17.81
N ARG A 417 24.14 -11.50 18.57
CA ARG A 417 25.37 -12.29 18.47
C ARG A 417 25.49 -12.98 17.10
N ASP A 418 24.46 -13.74 16.70
CA ASP A 418 24.51 -14.53 15.47
C ASP A 418 24.52 -13.63 14.23
N GLY A 419 23.75 -12.54 14.25
CA GLY A 419 23.76 -11.52 13.21
C GLY A 419 25.14 -10.88 13.06
N THR A 420 25.81 -10.53 14.16
CA THR A 420 27.17 -9.94 14.12
C THR A 420 28.19 -10.90 13.51
N ILE A 421 28.15 -12.18 13.90
CA ILE A 421 29.04 -13.21 13.33
C ILE A 421 28.84 -13.34 11.81
N LEU A 422 27.59 -13.37 11.35
CA LEU A 422 27.29 -13.45 9.93
C LEU A 422 27.67 -12.18 9.18
N LYS A 423 27.45 -11.00 9.77
CA LYS A 423 27.86 -9.73 9.19
C LYS A 423 29.36 -9.69 8.94
N GLU A 424 30.17 -10.02 9.95
CA GLU A 424 31.63 -10.05 9.83
C GLU A 424 32.09 -11.09 8.80
N LYS A 425 31.48 -12.28 8.79
CA LYS A 425 31.82 -13.36 7.85
C LYS A 425 31.54 -13.02 6.39
N ASN A 426 30.46 -12.28 6.12
CA ASN A 426 29.99 -12.00 4.76
C ASN A 426 30.20 -10.54 4.34
N GLU A 427 30.86 -9.73 5.18
CA GLU A 427 31.10 -8.30 4.94
C GLU A 427 29.81 -7.49 4.69
N TRP A 428 28.72 -7.86 5.36
CA TRP A 428 27.44 -7.18 5.18
C TRP A 428 27.44 -5.78 5.83
N PRO A 429 26.68 -4.82 5.27
CA PRO A 429 26.60 -3.47 5.83
C PRO A 429 25.90 -3.45 7.20
N THR A 430 25.11 -4.47 7.52
CA THR A 430 24.33 -4.56 8.75
C THR A 430 24.12 -6.01 9.19
N GLU A 431 23.94 -6.22 10.49
CA GLU A 431 23.68 -7.52 11.12
C GLU A 431 22.19 -7.90 11.16
N PHE A 432 21.30 -6.95 10.85
CA PHE A 432 19.85 -7.14 10.84
C PHE A 432 19.44 -7.88 9.57
N VAL A 433 19.23 -9.19 9.70
CA VAL A 433 18.91 -10.08 8.58
C VAL A 433 17.73 -10.99 8.90
N GLN A 434 17.00 -11.35 7.86
CA GLN A 434 15.94 -12.35 7.92
C GLN A 434 16.39 -13.67 7.31
N LYS A 435 15.79 -14.77 7.76
CA LYS A 435 15.94 -16.08 7.13
C LYS A 435 15.12 -16.07 5.84
N THR A 436 15.75 -16.44 4.75
CA THR A 436 15.11 -16.48 3.43
C THR A 436 15.21 -17.87 2.82
N PRO A 437 14.22 -18.30 2.02
CA PRO A 437 14.34 -19.53 1.25
C PRO A 437 15.37 -19.30 0.14
N LEU A 438 16.41 -20.13 0.09
CA LEU A 438 17.50 -20.02 -0.87
C LEU A 438 17.45 -21.19 -1.86
N PRO A 439 17.06 -20.95 -3.12
CA PRO A 439 17.11 -21.95 -4.18
C PRO A 439 18.54 -22.40 -4.46
N TYR A 440 18.73 -23.68 -4.70
CA TYR A 440 19.99 -24.24 -5.18
C TYR A 440 19.75 -25.47 -6.05
N LEU A 441 20.62 -25.69 -7.04
CA LEU A 441 20.52 -26.82 -7.95
C LEU A 441 21.15 -28.08 -7.35
N LYS A 442 20.44 -29.21 -7.42
CA LYS A 442 20.95 -30.55 -7.08
C LYS A 442 20.48 -31.56 -8.12
N GLY A 443 21.39 -31.99 -9.00
CA GLY A 443 21.00 -32.77 -10.18
C GLY A 443 20.07 -31.94 -11.06
N ASN A 444 18.90 -32.47 -11.41
CA ASN A 444 17.90 -31.77 -12.22
C ASN A 444 16.81 -31.09 -11.38
N ALA A 445 16.96 -31.01 -10.05
CA ALA A 445 15.98 -30.40 -9.16
C ALA A 445 16.51 -29.09 -8.56
N ILE A 446 15.65 -28.09 -8.48
CA ILE A 446 15.92 -26.84 -7.76
C ILE A 446 15.31 -26.97 -6.37
N LEU A 447 16.14 -27.06 -5.35
CA LEU A 447 15.74 -27.32 -3.97
C LEU A 447 15.87 -26.05 -3.11
N THR A 448 15.16 -26.01 -1.98
CA THR A 448 15.27 -24.92 -1.00
C THR A 448 16.20 -25.29 0.15
N LYS A 449 17.09 -24.38 0.54
CA LYS A 449 17.77 -24.38 1.84
C LYS A 449 17.53 -23.05 2.56
N THR A 450 17.88 -22.95 3.83
CA THR A 450 17.85 -21.64 4.53
C THR A 450 19.02 -20.78 4.08
N GLY A 451 18.72 -19.57 3.61
CA GLY A 451 19.65 -18.47 3.39
C GLY A 451 19.35 -17.31 4.34
N TYR A 452 20.11 -16.23 4.16
CA TYR A 452 19.97 -14.99 4.90
C TYR A 452 20.11 -13.82 3.93
N ASP A 453 19.17 -12.88 4.01
CA ASP A 453 19.17 -11.66 3.20
C ASP A 453 18.52 -10.54 4.02
N SER A 454 18.69 -9.30 3.58
CA SER A 454 18.04 -8.14 4.16
C SER A 454 17.86 -7.04 3.11
N PRO A 455 16.65 -6.48 2.96
CA PRO A 455 16.48 -5.30 2.11
C PRO A 455 17.27 -4.09 2.62
N LEU A 456 17.65 -4.08 3.92
CA LEU A 456 18.47 -3.02 4.51
C LEU A 456 19.89 -2.95 3.94
N PHE A 457 20.33 -3.95 3.17
CA PHE A 457 21.60 -3.90 2.45
C PHE A 457 21.60 -2.89 1.30
N ARG A 458 20.41 -2.52 0.82
CA ARG A 458 20.20 -1.90 -0.49
C ARG A 458 19.02 -0.92 -0.48
N TYR A 459 18.72 -0.32 0.66
CA TYR A 459 17.63 0.64 0.81
C TYR A 459 18.17 2.06 1.08
N PRO A 460 18.29 2.91 0.05
CA PRO A 460 19.01 4.19 0.14
C PRO A 460 18.23 5.30 0.85
N LEU A 461 16.90 5.19 0.99
CA LEU A 461 16.05 6.26 1.56
C LEU A 461 16.56 6.74 2.92
N TYR A 462 17.03 5.84 3.80
CA TYR A 462 17.42 6.24 5.15
C TYR A 462 18.68 7.10 5.19
N ASP A 463 19.64 6.83 4.30
CA ASP A 463 20.83 7.68 4.17
C ASP A 463 20.45 9.00 3.49
N TYR A 464 19.69 8.93 2.40
CA TYR A 464 19.19 10.12 1.70
C TYR A 464 18.41 11.05 2.66
N ALA A 465 17.48 10.50 3.46
CA ALA A 465 16.69 11.27 4.42
C ALA A 465 17.56 11.91 5.52
N ALA A 466 18.61 11.22 5.99
CA ALA A 466 19.53 11.80 6.97
C ALA A 466 20.33 12.97 6.38
N GLU A 467 20.87 12.79 5.17
CA GLU A 467 21.65 13.81 4.45
C GLU A 467 20.83 15.05 4.12
N HIS A 468 19.53 14.87 3.84
CA HIS A 468 18.59 15.95 3.55
C HIS A 468 17.93 16.51 4.82
N GLY A 469 18.43 16.12 6.00
CA GLY A 469 18.02 16.68 7.28
C GLY A 469 16.60 16.31 7.70
N ILE A 470 16.00 15.23 7.18
CA ILE A 470 14.66 14.77 7.57
C ILE A 470 14.65 14.30 9.02
N GLY A 471 15.66 13.54 9.42
CA GLY A 471 15.85 13.00 10.77
C GLY A 471 17.22 12.34 10.93
N GLN A 472 17.40 11.46 11.92
CA GLN A 472 18.64 10.69 12.10
C GLN A 472 18.40 9.19 12.30
N LYS A 473 19.35 8.36 11.83
CA LYS A 473 19.33 6.90 12.03
C LYS A 473 19.68 6.47 13.46
N LYS A 474 20.34 7.33 14.24
CA LYS A 474 20.75 7.00 15.61
C LYS A 474 19.56 7.20 16.55
N TYR A 475 19.18 6.16 17.29
CA TYR A 475 18.06 6.18 18.22
C TYR A 475 18.34 5.37 19.48
N TYR A 476 17.46 5.52 20.47
CA TYR A 476 17.36 4.62 21.61
C TYR A 476 15.89 4.36 21.95
N VAL A 477 15.60 3.14 22.40
CA VAL A 477 14.22 2.73 22.77
C VAL A 477 14.00 2.83 24.28
N ARG A 478 12.83 3.33 24.66
CA ARG A 478 12.26 3.30 26.02
C ARG A 478 10.81 2.84 25.95
N GLY A 479 10.35 2.09 26.94
CA GLY A 479 8.95 1.73 27.04
C GLY A 479 8.71 0.41 27.75
N SER A 480 7.57 -0.22 27.52
CA SER A 480 7.14 -1.40 28.28
C SER A 480 6.37 -2.43 27.46
N ASP A 481 6.63 -3.70 27.75
CA ASP A 481 5.75 -4.80 27.41
C ASP A 481 4.65 -4.85 28.46
N THR A 482 3.42 -4.48 28.12
CA THR A 482 2.31 -4.43 29.08
C THR A 482 1.71 -5.81 29.37
N ILE A 483 2.09 -6.84 28.60
CA ILE A 483 1.73 -8.23 28.84
C ILE A 483 2.64 -8.83 29.91
N THR A 484 3.95 -8.58 29.82
CA THR A 484 4.94 -9.16 30.76
C THR A 484 5.39 -8.18 31.85
N ASN A 485 4.96 -6.92 31.77
CA ASN A 485 5.40 -5.81 32.62
C ASN A 485 6.93 -5.61 32.61
N ALA A 486 7.59 -5.93 31.49
CA ALA A 486 9.03 -5.81 31.33
C ALA A 486 9.38 -4.52 30.57
N PRO A 487 10.45 -3.80 30.94
CA PRO A 487 10.87 -2.61 30.20
C PRO A 487 11.55 -3.00 28.88
N PHE A 488 11.24 -2.24 27.82
CA PHE A 488 11.98 -2.29 26.57
C PHE A 488 13.16 -1.31 26.57
N VAL A 489 14.25 -1.77 25.98
CA VAL A 489 15.46 -0.98 25.70
C VAL A 489 15.98 -1.32 24.31
N SER A 490 16.94 -0.53 23.83
CA SER A 490 17.77 -0.94 22.71
C SER A 490 19.25 -1.08 23.10
N VAL A 491 19.96 -1.96 22.38
CA VAL A 491 21.41 -2.13 22.46
C VAL A 491 21.95 -2.19 21.03
N ASN A 492 22.78 -1.23 20.64
CA ASN A 492 23.26 -1.09 19.25
C ASN A 492 22.10 -1.02 18.22
N GLY A 493 20.95 -0.50 18.66
CA GLY A 493 19.72 -0.45 17.89
C GLY A 493 18.92 -1.77 17.79
N HIS A 494 19.38 -2.87 18.39
CA HIS A 494 18.55 -4.07 18.56
C HIS A 494 17.47 -3.79 19.61
N LEU A 495 16.23 -4.16 19.32
CA LEU A 495 15.12 -4.05 20.26
C LEU A 495 15.11 -5.25 21.20
N GLY A 496 14.94 -5.03 22.51
CA GLY A 496 14.87 -6.13 23.46
C GLY A 496 14.69 -5.66 24.90
N ARG A 497 15.05 -6.53 25.83
CA ARG A 497 14.91 -6.30 27.28
C ARG A 497 16.14 -6.77 28.04
N ILE A 498 16.29 -6.30 29.27
CA ILE A 498 17.36 -6.74 30.17
C ILE A 498 16.79 -7.78 31.15
N GLU A 499 17.27 -9.02 31.05
CA GLU A 499 16.91 -10.13 31.94
C GLU A 499 18.17 -10.70 32.60
N ASN A 500 18.19 -10.79 33.93
CA ASN A 500 19.33 -11.34 34.69
C ASN A 500 20.70 -10.74 34.28
N HIS A 501 20.76 -9.44 34.00
CA HIS A 501 21.92 -8.70 33.50
C HIS A 501 22.36 -9.00 32.04
N PHE A 502 21.56 -9.76 31.28
CA PHE A 502 21.76 -10.03 29.86
C PHE A 502 20.72 -9.32 29.01
N PHE A 503 21.09 -8.93 27.80
CA PHE A 503 20.14 -8.44 26.80
C PHE A 503 19.54 -9.63 26.07
N VAL A 504 18.21 -9.63 25.97
CA VAL A 504 17.44 -10.61 25.22
C VAL A 504 16.74 -9.87 24.10
N ASP A 505 17.13 -10.20 22.87
CA ASP A 505 16.53 -9.66 21.65
C ASP A 505 15.03 -9.96 21.61
N TYR A 506 14.24 -8.98 21.18
CA TYR A 506 12.85 -9.16 20.82
C TYR A 506 12.77 -9.27 19.30
N LEU A 507 12.62 -10.50 18.81
CA LEU A 507 12.70 -10.87 17.39
C LEU A 507 11.33 -11.27 16.86
N THR A 508 11.05 -10.92 15.61
CA THR A 508 9.92 -11.49 14.87
C THR A 508 10.29 -12.89 14.33
N ASN A 509 9.28 -13.75 14.16
CA ASN A 509 9.41 -15.01 13.43
C ASN A 509 8.88 -14.92 11.99
N THR A 510 8.39 -13.75 11.59
CA THR A 510 7.78 -13.51 10.29
C THR A 510 8.84 -13.09 9.27
N MET A 511 8.82 -13.70 8.08
CA MET A 511 9.58 -13.17 6.94
C MET A 511 8.74 -12.08 6.27
N TYR A 512 9.21 -10.85 6.33
CA TYR A 512 8.52 -9.68 5.79
C TYR A 512 9.00 -9.40 4.37
N TYR A 513 8.04 -9.27 3.45
CA TYR A 513 8.27 -8.92 2.05
C TYR A 513 6.95 -8.52 1.37
N ASN A 514 7.04 -7.87 0.21
CA ASN A 514 5.93 -7.65 -0.70
C ASN A 514 6.24 -8.33 -2.04
N PRO A 515 5.32 -9.14 -2.61
CA PRO A 515 5.52 -9.77 -3.93
C PRO A 515 5.82 -8.80 -5.08
N GLY A 516 5.34 -7.55 -5.00
CA GLY A 516 5.61 -6.52 -6.01
C GLY A 516 7.05 -6.00 -5.98
N SER A 517 7.70 -6.01 -4.81
CA SER A 517 9.10 -5.63 -4.60
C SER A 517 9.98 -6.83 -4.27
N LEU A 518 9.59 -8.04 -4.71
CA LEU A 518 10.25 -9.29 -4.31
C LEU A 518 11.76 -9.30 -4.63
N LEU A 519 12.15 -8.71 -5.75
CA LEU A 519 13.54 -8.57 -6.16
C LEU A 519 14.35 -7.74 -5.15
N HIS A 520 13.74 -6.70 -4.59
CA HIS A 520 14.38 -5.84 -3.61
C HIS A 520 14.29 -6.42 -2.19
N ASP A 521 13.17 -7.03 -1.82
CA ASP A 521 12.99 -7.61 -0.48
C ASP A 521 13.84 -8.88 -0.28
N LEU A 522 13.96 -9.71 -1.32
CA LEU A 522 14.54 -11.07 -1.29
C LEU A 522 15.48 -11.31 -2.49
N GLN A 523 16.32 -10.34 -2.83
CA GLN A 523 17.21 -10.37 -4.00
C GLN A 523 18.02 -11.66 -4.11
N LEU A 524 18.60 -12.14 -3.00
CA LEU A 524 19.41 -13.35 -3.03
C LEU A 524 18.60 -14.58 -3.46
N MET A 525 17.34 -14.69 -3.04
CA MET A 525 16.44 -15.76 -3.46
C MET A 525 16.14 -15.68 -4.96
N VAL A 526 15.78 -14.49 -5.45
CA VAL A 526 15.43 -14.26 -6.87
C VAL A 526 16.60 -14.57 -7.78
N LEU A 527 17.77 -13.99 -7.51
CA LEU A 527 18.96 -14.18 -8.34
C LEU A 527 19.52 -15.61 -8.25
N SER A 528 19.34 -16.29 -7.12
CA SER A 528 19.71 -17.71 -7.01
C SER A 528 18.77 -18.62 -7.81
N TYR A 529 17.47 -18.32 -7.85
CA TYR A 529 16.51 -19.03 -8.71
C TYR A 529 16.88 -18.86 -10.19
N ALA A 530 17.20 -17.64 -10.62
CA ALA A 530 17.67 -17.36 -11.98
C ALA A 530 18.92 -18.18 -12.33
N LYS A 531 19.96 -18.13 -11.48
CA LYS A 531 21.21 -18.92 -11.66
C LYS A 531 20.97 -20.43 -11.73
N CYS A 532 20.02 -20.95 -10.95
CA CYS A 532 19.68 -22.37 -11.01
C CYS A 532 19.06 -22.76 -12.36
N ASN A 533 18.21 -21.89 -12.92
CA ASN A 533 17.58 -22.11 -14.22
C ASN A 533 18.58 -21.97 -15.37
N ASP A 534 19.50 -21.01 -15.29
CA ASP A 534 20.58 -20.84 -16.27
C ASP A 534 21.46 -22.08 -16.33
N ALA A 535 21.84 -22.61 -15.16
CA ALA A 535 22.59 -23.87 -15.08
C ALA A 535 21.82 -25.09 -15.57
N LEU A 536 20.49 -25.11 -15.40
CA LEU A 536 19.63 -26.25 -15.75
C LEU A 536 19.26 -26.28 -17.25
N THR A 537 19.03 -25.11 -17.84
CA THR A 537 18.40 -24.99 -19.18
C THR A 537 19.22 -24.19 -20.19
N GLY A 538 20.35 -23.59 -19.77
CA GLY A 538 21.19 -22.76 -20.63
C GLY A 538 20.59 -21.39 -20.95
N THR A 539 19.62 -20.93 -20.16
CA THR A 539 19.11 -19.56 -20.22
C THR A 539 20.14 -18.54 -19.72
N SER A 540 19.83 -17.25 -19.87
CA SER A 540 20.61 -16.12 -19.36
C SER A 540 19.74 -15.21 -18.48
N LEU A 541 18.90 -15.81 -17.64
CA LEU A 541 17.93 -15.09 -16.79
C LEU A 541 18.63 -14.20 -15.77
N TYR A 542 19.74 -14.68 -15.18
CA TYR A 542 20.51 -13.87 -14.26
C TYR A 542 20.99 -12.58 -14.94
N ASP A 543 21.58 -12.70 -16.13
CA ASP A 543 22.05 -11.55 -16.89
C ASP A 543 20.87 -10.66 -17.31
N GLU A 544 19.72 -11.22 -17.71
CA GLU A 544 18.50 -10.43 -18.02
C GLU A 544 18.00 -9.62 -16.81
N PHE A 545 18.05 -10.18 -15.59
CA PHE A 545 17.71 -9.43 -14.36
C PHE A 545 18.72 -8.30 -14.11
N MET A 546 20.03 -8.59 -14.20
CA MET A 546 21.08 -7.62 -13.95
C MET A 546 21.05 -6.49 -14.98
N GLU A 547 21.00 -6.79 -16.28
CA GLU A 547 20.95 -5.77 -17.34
C GLU A 547 19.75 -4.83 -17.22
N ARG A 548 18.63 -5.36 -16.72
CA ARG A 548 17.39 -4.59 -16.65
C ARG A 548 17.28 -3.73 -15.40
N TYR A 549 17.85 -4.17 -14.28
CA TYR A 549 17.65 -3.55 -12.98
C TYR A 549 18.94 -3.00 -12.34
N ASP A 550 20.11 -3.62 -12.53
CA ASP A 550 21.38 -3.12 -11.98
C ASP A 550 21.89 -1.98 -12.88
N GLU A 551 21.31 -0.79 -12.69
CA GLU A 551 21.51 0.39 -13.51
C GLU A 551 22.91 0.98 -13.35
N ASN A 552 23.54 0.76 -12.19
CA ASN A 552 24.87 1.27 -11.88
C ASN A 552 26.00 0.22 -12.09
N HIS A 553 25.64 -1.05 -12.30
CA HIS A 553 26.53 -2.19 -12.53
C HIS A 553 27.46 -2.54 -11.35
N ASP A 554 27.01 -2.31 -10.12
CA ASP A 554 27.75 -2.67 -8.90
C ASP A 554 27.45 -4.08 -8.38
N GLY A 555 26.47 -4.76 -9.00
CA GLY A 555 26.05 -6.11 -8.64
C GLY A 555 24.97 -6.18 -7.55
N ILE A 556 24.43 -5.04 -7.10
CA ILE A 556 23.38 -4.93 -6.08
C ILE A 556 22.24 -4.08 -6.63
N ILE A 557 21.08 -4.71 -6.86
CA ILE A 557 19.87 -4.00 -7.30
C ILE A 557 19.21 -3.27 -6.11
N ASP A 558 19.39 -1.96 -5.99
CA ASP A 558 18.84 -1.16 -4.89
C ASP A 558 17.38 -0.70 -5.12
N TYR A 559 16.73 -0.09 -4.11
CA TYR A 559 15.32 0.34 -4.25
C TYR A 559 15.10 1.56 -5.15
N ASP A 560 16.15 2.31 -5.50
CA ASP A 560 16.07 3.37 -6.51
C ASP A 560 16.19 2.79 -7.93
N GLU A 561 16.77 1.59 -8.06
CA GLU A 561 16.93 0.80 -9.27
C GLU A 561 15.69 -0.04 -9.58
N LYS A 562 14.80 0.54 -10.39
CA LYS A 562 13.52 -0.06 -10.79
C LYS A 562 13.44 -0.34 -12.30
N GLY A 563 14.59 -0.29 -12.96
CA GLY A 563 14.73 -0.52 -14.39
C GLY A 563 14.17 0.64 -15.21
N TYR A 564 13.33 0.36 -16.19
CA TYR A 564 12.96 1.37 -17.20
C TYR A 564 12.00 2.48 -16.74
N GLY A 565 11.71 2.62 -15.44
CA GLY A 565 10.78 3.65 -14.94
C GLY A 565 9.32 3.27 -15.12
N ILE A 566 8.98 1.99 -14.95
CA ILE A 566 7.65 1.42 -15.21
C ILE A 566 6.51 2.08 -14.44
N ASP A 567 6.80 2.61 -13.25
CA ASP A 567 5.80 3.08 -12.29
C ASP A 567 4.91 4.17 -12.88
N ASN A 568 5.47 5.16 -13.60
CA ASN A 568 4.68 6.27 -14.13
C ASN A 568 3.76 5.82 -15.27
N ALA A 569 4.22 4.92 -16.15
CA ALA A 569 3.39 4.36 -17.21
C ALA A 569 2.21 3.57 -16.64
N LYS A 570 2.49 2.65 -15.70
CA LYS A 570 1.47 1.81 -15.06
C LYS A 570 0.44 2.64 -14.29
N LEU A 571 0.90 3.53 -13.41
CA LEU A 571 -0.01 4.37 -12.60
C LEU A 571 -0.84 5.32 -13.47
N SER A 572 -0.28 5.85 -14.57
CA SER A 572 -1.04 6.72 -15.48
C SER A 572 -2.14 5.95 -16.22
N TYR A 573 -1.84 4.73 -16.66
CA TYR A 573 -2.83 3.87 -17.30
C TYR A 573 -3.96 3.45 -16.33
N LEU A 574 -3.60 3.02 -15.12
CA LEU A 574 -4.59 2.69 -14.08
C LEU A 574 -5.46 3.90 -13.70
N SER A 575 -4.85 5.08 -13.63
CA SER A 575 -5.52 6.35 -13.39
C SER A 575 -6.58 6.65 -14.45
N TYR A 576 -6.28 6.35 -15.72
CA TYR A 576 -7.19 6.47 -16.85
C TYR A 576 -8.32 5.45 -16.84
N LEU A 577 -8.05 4.19 -16.47
CA LEU A 577 -9.09 3.15 -16.47
C LEU A 577 -10.17 3.37 -15.40
N LYS A 578 -9.83 3.96 -14.25
CA LYS A 578 -10.78 4.12 -13.14
C LYS A 578 -11.64 5.41 -13.25
N THR A 579 -12.18 5.69 -14.44
CA THR A 579 -12.98 6.91 -14.71
C THR A 579 -14.49 6.66 -14.66
N SER A 580 -15.09 6.96 -13.51
CA SER A 580 -16.49 7.38 -13.26
C SER A 580 -17.69 6.47 -13.63
N ASP A 581 -17.62 5.54 -14.58
CA ASP A 581 -18.72 4.59 -14.85
C ASP A 581 -18.53 3.29 -14.05
N PHE A 582 -19.42 3.07 -13.09
CA PHE A 582 -19.41 1.90 -12.20
C PHE A 582 -20.42 0.83 -12.60
N SER A 583 -20.97 0.90 -13.82
CA SER A 583 -21.78 -0.19 -14.34
C SER A 583 -20.94 -1.46 -14.47
N LYS A 584 -21.55 -2.62 -14.19
CA LYS A 584 -20.86 -3.91 -14.26
C LYS A 584 -20.15 -4.15 -15.61
N PRO A 585 -20.71 -3.81 -16.78
CA PRO A 585 -20.00 -3.92 -18.06
C PRO A 585 -18.74 -3.06 -18.15
N GLU A 586 -18.77 -1.82 -17.67
CA GLU A 586 -17.61 -0.90 -17.73
C GLU A 586 -16.50 -1.31 -16.75
N LEU A 587 -16.85 -1.88 -15.60
CA LEU A 587 -15.87 -2.49 -14.69
C LEU A 587 -15.15 -3.68 -15.34
N LEU A 588 -15.89 -4.59 -15.98
CA LEU A 588 -15.31 -5.73 -16.71
C LEU A 588 -14.40 -5.27 -17.86
N LYS A 589 -14.80 -4.22 -18.59
CA LYS A 589 -13.98 -3.56 -19.62
C LYS A 589 -12.67 -3.03 -19.02
N SER A 590 -12.76 -2.31 -17.91
CA SER A 590 -11.59 -1.72 -17.24
C SER A 590 -10.61 -2.79 -16.78
N ASP A 591 -11.11 -3.84 -16.12
CA ASP A 591 -10.29 -4.94 -15.62
C ASP A 591 -9.68 -5.74 -16.79
N PHE A 592 -10.41 -5.94 -17.89
CA PHE A 592 -9.86 -6.59 -19.10
C PHE A 592 -8.69 -5.78 -19.67
N MET A 593 -8.86 -4.45 -19.74
CA MET A 593 -7.83 -3.55 -20.27
C MET A 593 -6.59 -3.52 -19.38
N GLU A 594 -6.76 -3.56 -18.05
CA GLU A 594 -5.67 -3.67 -17.08
C GLU A 594 -4.86 -4.96 -17.27
N HIS A 595 -5.52 -6.13 -17.23
CA HIS A 595 -4.83 -7.42 -17.39
C HIS A 595 -4.15 -7.56 -18.76
N ARG A 596 -4.81 -7.08 -19.81
CA ARG A 596 -4.24 -7.04 -21.16
C ARG A 596 -2.98 -6.18 -21.20
N TYR A 597 -2.99 -5.00 -20.58
CA TYR A 597 -1.87 -4.08 -20.62
C TYR A 597 -0.60 -4.71 -20.03
N GLU A 598 -0.73 -5.35 -18.87
CA GLU A 598 0.39 -6.03 -18.21
C GLU A 598 0.95 -7.16 -19.08
N LEU A 599 0.08 -8.02 -19.63
CA LEU A 599 0.52 -9.16 -20.43
C LEU A 599 1.07 -8.76 -21.80
N LYS A 600 0.35 -7.89 -22.53
CA LYS A 600 0.64 -7.51 -23.92
C LYS A 600 1.98 -6.81 -24.08
N TYR A 601 2.35 -5.94 -23.14
CA TYR A 601 3.59 -5.16 -23.20
C TYR A 601 4.75 -5.80 -22.43
N SER A 602 4.66 -7.11 -22.15
CA SER A 602 5.76 -7.90 -21.60
C SER A 602 6.66 -8.54 -22.67
N TYR A 603 6.23 -8.58 -23.93
CA TYR A 603 7.02 -9.12 -25.04
C TYR A 603 6.84 -8.27 -26.31
N LYS A 604 7.96 -7.96 -26.98
CA LYS A 604 7.98 -7.16 -28.23
C LYS A 604 7.19 -7.80 -29.37
N ASP A 605 7.02 -9.12 -29.34
CA ASP A 605 6.29 -9.85 -30.39
C ASP A 605 4.78 -9.86 -30.20
N TRP A 606 4.27 -9.36 -29.07
CA TRP A 606 2.84 -9.35 -28.76
C TRP A 606 2.16 -8.00 -29.02
N ASN A 607 2.88 -6.99 -29.49
CA ASN A 607 2.35 -5.65 -29.74
C ASN A 607 2.96 -4.97 -30.96
N SER A 608 2.19 -4.08 -31.59
CA SER A 608 2.57 -3.39 -32.85
C SER A 608 3.73 -2.42 -32.67
N GLU A 609 3.88 -1.91 -31.46
CA GLU A 609 4.88 -0.92 -31.08
C GLU A 609 6.26 -1.57 -30.88
N SER A 610 6.33 -2.91 -30.79
CA SER A 610 7.55 -3.68 -30.53
C SER A 610 8.26 -3.28 -29.23
N ILE A 611 7.47 -2.96 -28.19
CA ILE A 611 7.93 -2.57 -26.85
C ILE A 611 7.69 -3.69 -25.82
N ASP A 612 8.46 -3.70 -24.74
CA ASP A 612 8.39 -4.71 -23.68
C ASP A 612 8.65 -4.13 -22.27
N PHE A 613 8.24 -2.89 -22.00
CA PHE A 613 8.58 -2.21 -20.74
C PHE A 613 8.04 -2.96 -19.50
N MET A 614 6.94 -3.71 -19.61
CA MET A 614 6.35 -4.53 -18.53
C MET A 614 7.13 -5.82 -18.21
N ARG A 615 8.10 -6.20 -19.05
CA ARG A 615 8.84 -7.47 -18.92
C ARG A 615 9.52 -7.64 -17.56
N GLY A 616 10.04 -6.56 -16.97
CA GLY A 616 10.67 -6.63 -15.66
C GLY A 616 9.68 -7.02 -14.55
N GLU A 617 8.52 -6.35 -14.51
CA GLU A 617 7.43 -6.71 -13.58
C GLU A 617 6.97 -8.16 -13.80
N GLN A 618 6.87 -8.60 -15.05
CA GLN A 618 6.54 -9.99 -15.36
C GLN A 618 7.57 -10.97 -14.79
N MET A 619 8.88 -10.70 -14.91
CA MET A 619 9.93 -11.56 -14.36
C MET A 619 9.83 -11.69 -12.83
N ILE A 620 9.52 -10.58 -12.14
CA ILE A 620 9.27 -10.58 -10.69
C ILE A 620 8.03 -11.42 -10.37
N ALA A 621 6.94 -11.25 -11.13
CA ALA A 621 5.70 -12.00 -10.92
C ALA A 621 5.85 -13.51 -11.18
N ILE A 622 6.61 -13.90 -12.21
CA ILE A 622 6.96 -15.31 -12.50
C ILE A 622 7.75 -15.90 -11.34
N THR A 623 8.73 -15.15 -10.81
CA THR A 623 9.53 -15.61 -9.65
C THR A 623 8.65 -15.78 -8.40
N ASN A 624 7.74 -14.84 -8.15
CA ASN A 624 6.79 -14.96 -7.05
C ASN A 624 5.86 -16.18 -7.21
N LEU A 625 5.39 -16.45 -8.43
CA LEU A 625 4.60 -17.64 -8.72
C LEU A 625 5.43 -18.91 -8.47
N ALA A 626 6.67 -18.98 -8.96
CA ALA A 626 7.57 -20.11 -8.71
C ALA A 626 7.80 -20.34 -7.21
N TYR A 627 7.96 -19.26 -6.44
CA TYR A 627 8.09 -19.35 -4.98
C TYR A 627 6.81 -19.92 -4.34
N ASN A 628 5.64 -19.46 -4.74
CA ASN A 628 4.37 -19.98 -4.24
C ASN A 628 4.17 -21.46 -4.60
N LEU A 629 4.50 -21.85 -5.83
CA LEU A 629 4.46 -23.25 -6.26
C LEU A 629 5.42 -24.13 -5.47
N SER A 630 6.61 -23.61 -5.11
CA SER A 630 7.57 -24.37 -4.30
C SER A 630 7.07 -24.70 -2.90
N LYS A 631 6.16 -23.89 -2.37
CA LYS A 631 5.54 -24.08 -1.05
C LYS A 631 4.32 -24.99 -1.07
N SER A 632 3.90 -25.50 -2.24
CA SER A 632 2.75 -26.41 -2.31
C SER A 632 3.01 -27.69 -1.52
N ASP A 633 2.02 -28.17 -0.78
CA ASP A 633 2.11 -29.48 -0.10
C ASP A 633 2.07 -30.65 -1.09
N THR A 634 1.63 -30.40 -2.33
CA THR A 634 1.56 -31.40 -3.40
C THR A 634 2.82 -31.34 -4.23
N LEU A 635 3.41 -32.50 -4.48
CA LEU A 635 4.49 -32.64 -5.46
C LEU A 635 3.89 -32.75 -6.86
N CYS A 636 4.21 -31.80 -7.72
CA CYS A 636 3.76 -31.75 -9.11
C CYS A 636 4.96 -31.96 -10.04
N THR A 637 4.71 -32.52 -11.23
CA THR A 637 5.74 -32.69 -12.25
C THR A 637 5.94 -31.39 -13.01
N ASP A 638 7.19 -31.05 -13.30
CA ASP A 638 7.53 -29.92 -14.16
C ASP A 638 7.03 -30.18 -15.59
N LEU A 639 6.44 -29.16 -16.21
CA LEU A 639 5.78 -29.30 -17.51
C LEU A 639 6.76 -29.40 -18.69
N PHE A 640 7.99 -28.88 -18.53
CA PHE A 640 8.95 -28.74 -19.63
C PHE A 640 10.25 -29.51 -19.40
N ILE A 641 10.58 -29.85 -18.15
CA ILE A 641 11.81 -30.59 -17.81
C ILE A 641 11.46 -31.98 -17.29
N SER A 642 11.81 -33.00 -18.08
CA SER A 642 11.54 -34.40 -17.73
C SER A 642 12.23 -34.81 -16.43
N ASN A 643 11.49 -35.51 -15.57
CA ASN A 643 11.91 -35.99 -14.24
C ASN A 643 12.22 -34.89 -13.22
N MET A 644 11.83 -33.64 -13.49
CA MET A 644 11.84 -32.57 -12.50
C MET A 644 10.46 -32.45 -11.84
N ASN A 645 10.43 -32.07 -10.58
CA ASN A 645 9.20 -31.82 -9.83
C ASN A 645 9.30 -30.48 -9.09
N TYR A 646 8.16 -29.95 -8.69
CA TYR A 646 8.03 -28.78 -7.82
C TYR A 646 6.98 -29.02 -6.72
N GLY A 647 7.04 -28.21 -5.66
CA GLY A 647 6.30 -28.42 -4.41
C GLY A 647 7.18 -29.03 -3.32
N GLN A 648 6.73 -28.95 -2.06
CA GLN A 648 7.44 -29.43 -0.87
C GLN A 648 8.88 -28.91 -0.76
N GLY A 649 9.09 -27.64 -1.11
CA GLY A 649 10.40 -26.97 -1.12
C GLY A 649 11.21 -27.15 -2.42
N GLN A 650 10.65 -27.81 -3.45
CA GLN A 650 11.23 -27.89 -4.79
C GLN A 650 10.62 -26.82 -5.70
N TRP A 651 11.44 -26.11 -6.47
CA TRP A 651 10.98 -25.04 -7.35
C TRP A 651 10.75 -25.55 -8.77
N PRO A 652 9.75 -25.01 -9.49
CA PRO A 652 9.57 -25.33 -10.92
C PRO A 652 10.71 -24.74 -11.75
N SER A 653 10.87 -25.23 -12.98
CA SER A 653 11.67 -24.54 -13.99
C SER A 653 11.05 -23.19 -14.35
N TRP A 654 11.88 -22.28 -14.87
CA TRP A 654 11.43 -20.98 -15.33
C TRP A 654 10.39 -21.11 -16.45
N GLN A 655 10.54 -22.10 -17.34
CA GLN A 655 9.62 -22.38 -18.44
C GLN A 655 8.23 -22.78 -17.90
N THR A 656 8.18 -23.69 -16.91
CA THR A 656 6.93 -24.04 -16.24
C THR A 656 6.30 -22.84 -15.55
N ALA A 657 7.08 -22.08 -14.76
CA ALA A 657 6.56 -20.91 -14.07
C ALA A 657 6.03 -19.83 -15.04
N SER A 658 6.74 -19.59 -16.14
CA SER A 658 6.36 -18.62 -17.18
C SER A 658 5.08 -19.02 -17.90
N TYR A 659 4.97 -20.30 -18.28
CA TYR A 659 3.78 -20.85 -18.90
C TYR A 659 2.57 -20.70 -17.96
N LEU A 660 2.71 -21.14 -16.71
CA LEU A 660 1.65 -21.05 -15.71
C LEU A 660 1.24 -19.60 -15.43
N TYR A 661 2.19 -18.66 -15.37
CA TYR A 661 1.88 -17.24 -15.23
C TYR A 661 1.01 -16.74 -16.38
N CYS A 662 1.42 -17.01 -17.62
CA CYS A 662 0.69 -16.55 -18.80
C CYS A 662 -0.69 -17.21 -18.93
N THR A 663 -0.81 -18.52 -18.69
CA THR A 663 -2.13 -19.20 -18.70
C THR A 663 -3.03 -18.71 -17.58
N ASN A 664 -2.48 -18.41 -16.39
CA ASN A 664 -3.26 -17.85 -15.29
C ASN A 664 -3.76 -16.44 -15.64
N SER A 665 -2.97 -15.59 -16.28
CA SER A 665 -3.43 -14.27 -16.74
C SER A 665 -4.49 -14.38 -17.84
N LEU A 666 -4.28 -15.29 -18.80
CA LEU A 666 -5.12 -15.40 -19.99
C LEU A 666 -6.44 -16.15 -19.72
N TYR A 667 -6.39 -17.21 -18.92
CA TYR A 667 -7.50 -18.15 -18.69
C TYR A 667 -7.82 -18.37 -17.20
N GLY A 668 -6.98 -17.90 -16.28
CA GLY A 668 -7.19 -18.09 -14.84
C GLY A 668 -6.68 -19.43 -14.32
N SER A 669 -6.35 -20.35 -15.22
CA SER A 669 -5.73 -21.64 -14.94
C SER A 669 -5.05 -22.20 -16.19
N HIS A 670 -4.17 -23.18 -15.99
CA HIS A 670 -3.63 -24.02 -17.07
C HIS A 670 -4.49 -25.26 -17.34
N LEU A 671 -5.51 -25.52 -16.52
CA LEU A 671 -6.46 -26.63 -16.66
C LEU A 671 -7.78 -26.12 -17.24
N ILE A 672 -8.29 -26.80 -18.27
CA ILE A 672 -9.49 -26.35 -18.99
C ILE A 672 -10.72 -26.30 -18.08
N SER A 673 -10.81 -27.22 -17.10
CA SER A 673 -11.92 -27.30 -16.14
C SER A 673 -11.85 -26.26 -15.02
N GLN A 674 -10.84 -25.39 -15.02
CA GLN A 674 -10.61 -24.39 -13.97
C GLN A 674 -10.47 -22.97 -14.53
N ILE A 675 -10.85 -22.76 -15.79
CA ILE A 675 -10.93 -21.42 -16.37
C ILE A 675 -11.88 -20.57 -15.53
N ASN A 676 -11.43 -19.38 -15.12
CA ASN A 676 -12.17 -18.52 -14.20
C ASN A 676 -12.50 -17.16 -14.81
N LEU A 677 -13.40 -16.43 -14.14
CA LEU A 677 -13.97 -15.17 -14.63
C LEU A 677 -13.03 -13.96 -14.51
N ASP A 678 -11.98 -14.06 -13.70
CA ASP A 678 -11.05 -12.95 -13.43
C ASP A 678 -9.92 -12.85 -14.47
N SER A 679 -9.87 -13.80 -15.41
CA SER A 679 -8.88 -13.84 -16.48
C SER A 679 -9.27 -13.00 -17.70
N ILE A 680 -8.32 -12.69 -18.59
CA ILE A 680 -8.60 -11.97 -19.86
C ILE A 680 -9.76 -12.64 -20.63
N TYR A 681 -9.75 -13.97 -20.75
CA TYR A 681 -10.84 -14.72 -21.38
C TYR A 681 -12.14 -14.63 -20.57
N GLY A 682 -12.07 -14.83 -19.25
CA GLY A 682 -13.22 -14.79 -18.34
C GLY A 682 -13.94 -13.45 -18.32
N LEU A 683 -13.20 -12.34 -18.40
CA LEU A 683 -13.72 -10.98 -18.44
C LEU A 683 -14.43 -10.70 -19.77
N ALA A 684 -13.82 -11.08 -20.90
CA ALA A 684 -14.44 -10.98 -22.23
C ALA A 684 -15.72 -11.83 -22.33
N PHE A 685 -15.67 -13.06 -21.81
CA PHE A 685 -16.82 -13.97 -21.71
C PHE A 685 -17.95 -13.34 -20.88
N SER A 686 -17.62 -12.82 -19.69
CA SER A 686 -18.60 -12.24 -18.77
C SER A 686 -19.28 -11.02 -19.39
N TYR A 687 -18.50 -10.16 -20.05
CA TYR A 687 -19.03 -9.01 -20.78
C TYR A 687 -20.03 -9.46 -21.85
N ALA A 688 -19.64 -10.40 -22.73
CA ALA A 688 -20.51 -10.89 -23.80
C ALA A 688 -21.81 -11.51 -23.26
N ASP A 689 -21.74 -12.29 -22.19
CA ASP A 689 -22.91 -12.92 -21.56
C ASP A 689 -23.87 -11.87 -20.96
N ILE A 690 -23.33 -10.85 -20.29
CA ILE A 690 -24.14 -9.76 -19.71
C ILE A 690 -24.83 -8.96 -20.81
N THR A 691 -24.10 -8.56 -21.86
CA THR A 691 -24.63 -7.65 -22.89
C THR A 691 -25.51 -8.34 -23.92
N ALA A 692 -25.23 -9.58 -24.28
CA ALA A 692 -25.94 -10.29 -25.36
C ALA A 692 -26.92 -11.36 -24.86
N ASN A 693 -26.76 -11.84 -23.63
CA ASN A 693 -27.54 -12.99 -23.13
C ASN A 693 -28.12 -12.76 -21.72
N HIS A 694 -28.19 -11.50 -21.26
CA HIS A 694 -28.76 -11.11 -19.97
C HIS A 694 -28.22 -11.92 -18.79
N SER A 695 -26.90 -12.19 -18.77
CA SER A 695 -26.22 -12.94 -17.71
C SER A 695 -26.68 -14.40 -17.58
N TYR A 696 -27.10 -15.04 -18.68
CA TYR A 696 -27.58 -16.42 -18.69
C TYR A 696 -26.57 -17.40 -18.07
N TYR A 697 -25.28 -17.24 -18.38
CA TYR A 697 -24.23 -18.11 -17.86
C TYR A 697 -23.73 -17.64 -16.50
N THR A 698 -23.34 -16.38 -16.39
CA THR A 698 -22.68 -15.76 -15.22
C THR A 698 -23.54 -15.73 -13.95
N ASN A 699 -24.86 -15.93 -14.05
CA ASN A 699 -25.74 -16.14 -12.90
C ASN A 699 -25.74 -17.58 -12.34
N ASN A 700 -24.91 -18.49 -12.87
CA ASN A 700 -24.77 -19.86 -12.39
C ASN A 700 -23.44 -20.06 -11.67
N SER A 701 -23.34 -21.15 -10.89
CA SER A 701 -22.12 -21.50 -10.15
C SER A 701 -20.94 -21.93 -11.03
N ASN A 702 -21.19 -22.50 -12.21
CA ASN A 702 -20.15 -22.98 -13.14
C ASN A 702 -20.37 -22.42 -14.55
N PRO A 703 -20.19 -21.10 -14.75
CA PRO A 703 -20.59 -20.41 -15.97
C PRO A 703 -19.82 -20.89 -17.21
N ILE A 704 -18.49 -21.06 -17.09
CA ILE A 704 -17.61 -21.46 -18.19
C ILE A 704 -17.88 -22.91 -18.62
N ASP A 705 -17.94 -23.84 -17.68
CA ASP A 705 -18.22 -25.26 -17.98
C ASP A 705 -19.55 -25.45 -18.69
N ARG A 706 -20.58 -24.72 -18.25
CA ARG A 706 -21.91 -24.76 -18.88
C ARG A 706 -21.83 -24.22 -20.30
N TYR A 707 -21.14 -23.10 -20.50
CA TYR A 707 -20.93 -22.54 -21.82
C TYR A 707 -20.22 -23.52 -22.75
N PHE A 708 -19.17 -24.19 -22.28
CA PHE A 708 -18.40 -25.14 -23.10
C PHE A 708 -19.26 -26.34 -23.52
N LYS A 709 -20.12 -26.83 -22.63
CA LYS A 709 -21.09 -27.89 -22.95
C LYS A 709 -22.10 -27.44 -24.00
N ASP A 710 -22.63 -26.22 -23.92
CA ASP A 710 -23.58 -25.69 -24.89
C ASP A 710 -22.93 -25.48 -26.27
N VAL A 711 -21.70 -24.97 -26.31
CA VAL A 711 -20.93 -24.83 -27.57
C VAL A 711 -20.70 -26.20 -28.20
N THR A 712 -20.33 -27.21 -27.40
CA THR A 712 -20.05 -28.56 -27.89
C THR A 712 -21.32 -29.29 -28.35
N SER A 713 -22.43 -29.12 -27.65
CA SER A 713 -23.68 -29.87 -27.92
C SER A 713 -24.59 -29.20 -28.94
N ALA A 714 -24.67 -27.86 -28.94
CA ALA A 714 -25.62 -27.09 -29.74
C ALA A 714 -24.96 -26.09 -30.69
N GLY A 715 -23.63 -25.88 -30.61
CA GLY A 715 -22.92 -24.89 -31.42
C GLY A 715 -23.22 -23.44 -31.03
N ASN A 716 -23.89 -23.22 -29.89
CA ASN A 716 -24.31 -21.90 -29.43
C ASN A 716 -23.11 -21.13 -28.85
N ARG A 717 -22.51 -20.26 -29.66
CA ARG A 717 -21.40 -19.39 -29.23
C ARG A 717 -21.90 -18.01 -28.83
N LEU A 718 -21.35 -17.48 -27.74
CA LEU A 718 -21.49 -16.08 -27.40
C LEU A 718 -20.81 -15.21 -28.48
N PRO A 719 -21.31 -13.99 -28.72
CA PRO A 719 -20.90 -13.17 -29.86
C PRO A 719 -19.60 -12.39 -29.61
N PHE A 720 -18.52 -13.10 -29.26
CA PHE A 720 -17.19 -12.50 -29.09
C PHE A 720 -16.08 -13.35 -29.73
N THR A 721 -14.91 -12.76 -29.96
CA THR A 721 -13.70 -13.48 -30.38
C THR A 721 -12.49 -12.84 -29.73
N LEU A 722 -11.77 -13.59 -28.91
CA LEU A 722 -10.50 -13.19 -28.30
C LEU A 722 -9.34 -13.64 -29.19
N TYR A 723 -8.45 -12.72 -29.51
CA TYR A 723 -7.26 -12.99 -30.31
C TYR A 723 -6.04 -13.18 -29.42
N VAL A 724 -5.30 -14.27 -29.63
CA VAL A 724 -4.11 -14.65 -28.84
C VAL A 724 -2.92 -14.95 -29.77
N PRO A 725 -1.67 -14.97 -29.27
CA PRO A 725 -0.53 -15.41 -30.06
C PRO A 725 -0.64 -16.90 -30.45
N ASP A 726 0.13 -17.32 -31.45
CA ASP A 726 0.20 -18.72 -31.88
C ASP A 726 0.62 -19.64 -30.71
N GLY A 727 -0.04 -20.79 -30.58
CA GLY A 727 0.18 -21.76 -29.51
C GLY A 727 -0.56 -21.50 -28.19
N TRP A 728 -1.44 -20.49 -28.14
CA TRP A 728 -2.20 -20.14 -26.93
C TRP A 728 -3.69 -20.43 -27.02
N SER A 729 -4.23 -20.96 -28.14
CA SER A 729 -5.68 -21.20 -28.27
C SER A 729 -6.20 -22.47 -27.59
N GLU A 730 -5.32 -23.29 -27.03
CA GLU A 730 -5.65 -24.58 -26.44
C GLU A 730 -5.09 -24.70 -25.03
N LEU A 731 -5.82 -25.42 -24.17
CA LEU A 731 -5.32 -25.92 -22.89
C LEU A 731 -5.46 -27.43 -22.87
N GLU A 732 -4.42 -28.14 -22.42
CA GLU A 732 -4.39 -29.61 -22.38
C GLU A 732 -4.69 -30.27 -23.74
N GLY A 733 -4.34 -29.60 -24.84
CA GLY A 733 -4.63 -30.03 -26.21
C GLY A 733 -6.11 -29.92 -26.61
N ASN A 734 -6.92 -29.20 -25.84
CA ASN A 734 -8.33 -28.95 -26.14
C ASN A 734 -8.53 -27.48 -26.55
N PRO A 735 -9.22 -27.21 -27.67
CA PRO A 735 -9.45 -25.84 -28.13
C PRO A 735 -10.42 -25.10 -27.21
N ILE A 736 -10.10 -23.85 -26.93
CA ILE A 736 -10.94 -22.97 -26.11
C ILE A 736 -11.96 -22.26 -27.02
N PRO A 737 -13.27 -22.34 -26.74
CA PRO A 737 -14.29 -21.62 -27.49
C PRO A 737 -13.97 -20.12 -27.64
N ASN A 738 -14.24 -19.56 -28.81
CA ASN A 738 -14.12 -18.11 -29.09
C ASN A 738 -12.69 -17.54 -29.00
N VAL A 739 -11.67 -18.40 -29.00
CA VAL A 739 -10.26 -17.99 -29.08
C VAL A 739 -9.73 -18.25 -30.50
N VAL A 740 -8.99 -17.29 -31.05
CA VAL A 740 -8.36 -17.40 -32.37
C VAL A 740 -6.90 -16.97 -32.28
N GLU A 741 -6.00 -17.82 -32.75
CA GLU A 741 -4.58 -17.48 -32.87
C GLU A 741 -4.33 -16.49 -34.00
N THR A 742 -3.38 -15.59 -33.80
CA THR A 742 -2.97 -14.65 -34.82
C THR A 742 -1.54 -14.17 -34.65
N SER A 743 -0.83 -14.07 -35.76
CA SER A 743 0.47 -13.39 -35.86
C SER A 743 0.35 -11.88 -36.10
N ASN A 744 -0.86 -11.34 -36.22
CA ASN A 744 -1.07 -9.90 -36.35
C ASN A 744 -0.90 -9.23 -34.98
N LYS A 745 0.27 -8.62 -34.75
CA LYS A 745 0.63 -7.92 -33.50
C LYS A 745 -0.39 -6.86 -33.04
N ALA A 746 -1.13 -6.23 -33.96
CA ALA A 746 -2.17 -5.27 -33.60
C ALA A 746 -3.41 -5.93 -32.97
N LYS A 747 -3.68 -7.21 -33.31
CA LYS A 747 -4.82 -7.99 -32.81
C LYS A 747 -4.52 -8.79 -31.55
N ILE A 748 -3.26 -9.10 -31.25
CA ILE A 748 -2.91 -9.90 -30.07
C ILE A 748 -3.48 -9.25 -28.79
N PHE A 749 -4.13 -10.10 -27.98
CA PHE A 749 -4.91 -9.77 -26.78
C PHE A 749 -5.99 -8.71 -26.99
N THR A 750 -6.61 -8.67 -28.17
CA THR A 750 -7.83 -7.88 -28.40
C THR A 750 -9.05 -8.79 -28.44
N VAL A 751 -10.22 -8.22 -28.15
CA VAL A 751 -11.50 -8.92 -28.31
C VAL A 751 -12.39 -8.13 -29.27
N THR A 752 -13.08 -8.85 -30.15
CA THR A 752 -14.13 -8.29 -31.01
C THR A 752 -15.48 -8.84 -30.59
N PHE A 753 -16.48 -7.98 -30.43
CA PHE A 753 -17.87 -8.35 -30.17
C PHE A 753 -18.74 -8.08 -31.41
N GLN A 754 -19.85 -8.80 -31.57
CA GLN A 754 -20.79 -8.51 -32.69
C GLN A 754 -21.57 -7.19 -32.50
N HIS A 755 -21.69 -6.70 -31.26
CA HIS A 755 -22.21 -5.38 -30.92
C HIS A 755 -21.05 -4.52 -30.37
N SER A 756 -21.03 -3.21 -30.62
CA SER A 756 -19.87 -2.36 -30.36
C SER A 756 -19.51 -2.26 -28.86
N TRP A 757 -18.21 -2.44 -28.57
CA TRP A 757 -17.51 -2.10 -27.32
C TRP A 757 -17.06 -0.63 -27.31
#